data_AF-A0A916M915-F1
#
_entry.id   AF-A0A916M915-F1
#
_cell.length_a   1.000
_cell.length_b   1.000
_cell.length_c   1.000
_cell.angle_alpha   90.00
_cell.angle_beta   90.00
_cell.angle_gamma   90.00
#
_symmetry.space_group_name_H-M   'P 1'
#
loop_
_entity.id
_entity.type
_entity.pdbx_description
1 polymer ?
#
loop_
_entity_poly.entity_id
_entity_poly.type
_entity_poly.pdbx_seq_one_letter_code
_entity_poly.pdbx_strand_id
1 'polypeptide(L)'
;MNKAVTRPLKAFLCHASGDKPAVREMYKRLVFEGVDAWLDKEKLLPGQDWRVEIPKAVQEADVVIVFLSKNSITKEGYVQKEIKNALDIADEKPEGTIFLIPARLEECLVPERLSRWQWVDLFEENGFIQLLRSLKLRARAVGATIEQASFQESDSEVVRRAEQLYTEGLAAFYTEEWDKACRRFQTILSEYPNHKNAAEKLAEAETQRNLARLYANAEQEYKVENWTATIQSLEDLLQRTPDYKDATQLLRNARKQKRLKELYVEAKALHMAQKWHAVLKVFEQITAIEPACPDPDNLLPSAQKEVAELKRIAELNEQYSVAVRRMDAGEWLEARTLLEKVHKSQTGFMETERLLKKAETEIIKMEERDKRIEQINVLYEQAHGLVRSKNWRKALEKIEEIHQLDSLFEDKDEITEQAKAELAYEEQEIQRQNELAAMYAESVRLMQEGKYQEALDKWDEVRAVDSKYPDRQGVQRMAKKKLTEMTKPVKIKPRLVIKKSFWKRTAFFVVVMVGVVGITALIKFGQQMLSVPTTVPTRTMVSFFTSTKVPAKISTPRPTTAIPVTGGYTDPTMYDDFGRKEFEGIYNIALWEWQSDDPDAKIIQDNGVLKINSSGYNKGAGLGIKKIADISSPYFVEVSTSLEPNQNGGIGFNFRIDSVGGYCHIWAMNQAQNINCTHAVGQQEESTEFIKIAQGTRHTLRIEIIPGPPLNIVYMVDGEIIGDFKILSTENTVHVESFSISSGCSGGGCIDKNPRTLTGYVDYVRMGAIEDDPVIYDGFENTSFAGKFDPAKWAYLPGHHYPDGSMYQEDGKMIFEQNGTGDRWQFLKGIAVDSYPKTSAILESKLKLDSEVKGGDIQLRFQNKNGLAVCGISGSDSRAYCWCDMDGHHYLDERFSVNTSDWHVFNIEYEQPTMTYTFRVDDRQVGYCSLFKSNDSPDLLADFAIGGWLRSNSVKGYFEYIKIVPLQ
;
A
#
# COMPACT_ATOMS: atom_id res chain seq x y z
N MET A 1 92.49 31.04 48.32
CA MET A 1 91.38 31.98 48.62
C MET A 1 90.17 31.15 49.00
N ASN A 2 89.70 31.23 50.25
CA ASN A 2 88.50 30.52 50.69
C ASN A 2 87.29 31.08 49.91
N LYS A 3 86.69 30.28 49.02
CA LYS A 3 85.36 30.57 48.49
C LYS A 3 84.41 30.58 49.69
N ALA A 4 83.86 31.75 50.03
CA ALA A 4 82.75 31.82 50.97
C ALA A 4 81.64 30.92 50.42
N VAL A 5 81.18 29.95 51.21
CA VAL A 5 80.07 29.07 50.84
C VAL A 5 78.81 29.93 50.81
N THR A 6 78.40 30.36 49.62
CA THR A 6 77.16 31.12 49.43
C THR A 6 75.99 30.15 49.26
N ARG A 7 74.96 30.29 50.08
CA ARG A 7 73.73 29.48 49.98
C ARG A 7 72.83 30.00 48.85
N PRO A 8 71.97 29.15 48.26
CA PRO A 8 70.96 29.61 47.30
C PRO A 8 69.96 30.59 47.94
N LEU A 9 69.40 31.47 47.11
CA LEU A 9 68.33 32.39 47.54
C LEU A 9 67.07 31.59 47.90
N LYS A 10 66.54 31.77 49.11
CA LYS A 10 65.28 31.15 49.54
C LYS A 10 64.08 32.01 49.13
N ALA A 11 63.19 31.46 48.32
CA ALA A 11 61.99 32.17 47.87
C ALA A 11 60.71 31.43 48.29
N PHE A 12 59.79 32.10 48.98
CA PHE A 12 58.49 31.53 49.34
C PHE A 12 57.43 31.84 48.28
N LEU A 13 56.71 30.82 47.79
CA LEU A 13 55.70 30.95 46.75
C LEU A 13 54.28 30.97 47.33
N CYS A 14 53.76 32.18 47.56
CA CYS A 14 52.41 32.40 48.08
C CYS A 14 51.38 32.39 46.93
N HIS A 15 50.39 31.51 46.98
CA HIS A 15 49.42 31.32 45.88
C HIS A 15 48.07 30.85 46.39
N ALA A 16 46.99 31.07 45.61
CA ALA A 16 45.72 30.43 45.92
C ALA A 16 45.71 28.97 45.46
N SER A 17 44.97 28.12 46.18
CA SER A 17 44.95 26.67 45.90
C SER A 17 44.55 26.32 44.46
N GLY A 18 43.80 27.19 43.77
CA GLY A 18 43.41 27.02 42.37
C GLY A 18 44.55 27.32 41.36
N ASP A 19 45.55 28.11 41.76
CA ASP A 19 46.66 28.53 40.90
C ASP A 19 47.83 27.53 40.90
N LYS A 20 47.69 26.44 41.66
CA LYS A 20 48.74 25.45 41.91
C LYS A 20 49.38 24.89 40.63
N PRO A 21 48.64 24.57 39.54
CA PRO A 21 49.26 24.10 38.31
C PRO A 21 50.23 25.12 37.68
N ALA A 22 49.84 26.40 37.62
CA ALA A 22 50.67 27.47 37.05
C ALA A 22 51.87 27.80 37.94
N VAL A 23 51.67 27.85 39.27
CA VAL A 23 52.74 28.13 40.24
C VAL A 23 53.74 26.99 40.31
N ARG A 24 53.33 25.73 40.08
CA ARG A 24 54.25 24.59 39.98
C ARG A 24 55.21 24.73 38.79
N GLU A 25 54.75 25.28 37.67
CA GLU A 25 55.64 25.51 36.53
C GLU A 25 56.66 26.62 36.83
N MET A 26 56.22 27.68 37.52
CA MET A 26 57.13 28.72 38.02
C MET A 26 58.12 28.18 39.06
N TYR A 27 57.69 27.30 39.96
CA TYR A 27 58.57 26.62 40.92
C TYR A 27 59.70 25.88 40.21
N LYS A 28 59.40 25.07 39.19
CA LYS A 28 60.42 24.34 38.42
C LYS A 28 61.41 25.30 37.76
N ARG A 29 60.90 26.37 37.14
CA ARG A 29 61.74 27.36 36.45
C ARG A 29 62.65 28.12 37.42
N LEU A 30 62.16 28.48 38.60
CA LEU A 30 62.97 29.11 39.65
C LEU A 30 64.05 28.18 40.20
N VAL A 31 63.70 26.90 40.44
CA VAL A 31 64.67 25.88 40.86
C VAL A 31 65.75 25.65 39.80
N PHE A 32 65.37 25.60 38.51
CA PHE A 32 66.31 25.50 37.39
C PHE A 32 67.32 26.65 37.35
N GLU A 33 66.87 27.87 37.65
CA GLU A 33 67.74 29.05 37.74
C GLU A 33 68.60 29.09 39.03
N GLY A 34 68.46 28.11 39.93
CA GLY A 34 69.25 28.00 41.16
C GLY A 34 68.63 28.67 42.40
N VAL A 35 67.32 28.96 42.39
CA VAL A 35 66.59 29.48 43.55
C VAL A 35 66.06 28.32 44.40
N ASP A 36 66.28 28.35 45.72
CA ASP A 36 65.62 27.43 46.66
C ASP A 36 64.18 27.89 46.90
N ALA A 37 63.32 27.57 45.93
CA ALA A 37 61.90 27.90 46.01
C ALA A 37 61.19 26.97 47.02
N TRP A 38 60.26 27.52 47.78
CA TRP A 38 59.43 26.81 48.74
C TRP A 38 57.98 26.79 48.29
N LEU A 39 57.44 25.58 48.06
CA LEU A 39 56.06 25.32 47.66
C LEU A 39 55.49 24.18 48.52
N ASP A 40 54.32 24.40 49.13
CA ASP A 40 53.69 23.53 50.14
C ASP A 40 53.69 22.03 49.79
N LYS A 41 53.26 21.63 48.59
CA LYS A 41 53.18 20.22 48.17
C LYS A 41 54.53 19.57 47.85
N GLU A 42 55.57 20.37 47.66
CA GLU A 42 56.90 19.89 47.27
C GLU A 42 57.86 19.86 48.47
N LYS A 43 57.62 20.69 49.51
CA LYS A 43 58.50 20.85 50.67
C LYS A 43 57.90 20.43 52.03
N LEU A 44 56.57 20.25 52.15
CA LEU A 44 55.96 19.65 53.35
C LEU A 44 56.01 18.13 53.26
N LEU A 45 56.62 17.48 54.25
CA LEU A 45 56.65 16.02 54.37
C LEU A 45 55.39 15.49 55.07
N PRO A 46 54.91 14.27 54.72
CA PRO A 46 53.82 13.62 55.44
C PRO A 46 54.12 13.51 56.94
N GLY A 47 53.21 14.02 57.78
CA GLY A 47 53.34 14.02 59.25
C GLY A 47 53.77 15.37 59.86
N GLN A 48 54.15 16.36 59.06
CA GLN A 48 54.42 17.72 59.55
C GLN A 48 53.13 18.54 59.74
N ASP A 49 53.06 19.34 60.81
CA ASP A 49 51.96 20.29 61.00
C ASP A 49 52.17 21.53 60.11
N TRP A 50 51.39 21.61 59.04
CA TRP A 50 51.41 22.73 58.09
C TRP A 50 51.11 24.08 58.74
N ARG A 51 50.37 24.12 59.87
CA ARG A 51 50.08 25.37 60.61
C ARG A 51 51.32 25.94 61.31
N VAL A 52 52.36 25.12 61.47
CA VAL A 52 53.63 25.49 62.08
C VAL A 52 54.70 25.73 61.01
N GLU A 53 54.79 24.84 60.02
CA GLU A 53 55.87 24.87 59.02
C GLU A 53 55.70 25.98 57.96
N ILE A 54 54.47 26.33 57.57
CA ILE A 54 54.23 27.43 56.62
C ILE A 54 54.66 28.79 57.20
N PRO A 55 54.23 29.21 58.41
CA PRO A 55 54.70 30.47 58.99
C PRO A 55 56.22 30.54 59.16
N LYS A 56 56.87 29.43 59.55
CA LYS A 56 58.34 29.34 59.62
C LYS A 56 58.98 29.56 58.27
N ALA A 57 58.47 28.93 57.22
CA ALA A 57 59.01 29.07 55.86
C ALA A 57 58.89 30.51 55.32
N VAL A 58 57.79 31.22 55.64
CA VAL A 58 57.65 32.64 55.29
C VAL A 58 58.68 33.50 56.05
N GLN A 59 58.93 33.21 57.33
CA GLN A 59 59.89 33.94 58.16
C GLN A 59 61.35 33.72 57.73
N GLU A 60 61.68 32.49 57.31
CA GLU A 60 63.02 32.12 56.83
C GLU A 60 63.30 32.50 55.37
N ALA A 61 62.29 32.95 54.63
CA ALA A 61 62.45 33.32 53.23
C ALA A 61 63.27 34.61 53.09
N ASP A 62 64.12 34.65 52.07
CA ASP A 62 64.82 35.89 51.70
C ASP A 62 63.88 36.83 50.92
N VAL A 63 62.90 36.25 50.22
CA VAL A 63 61.91 36.92 49.40
C VAL A 63 60.61 36.11 49.34
N VAL A 64 59.47 36.80 49.31
CA VAL A 64 58.13 36.23 49.14
C VAL A 64 57.57 36.68 47.80
N ILE A 65 57.13 35.73 46.97
CA ILE A 65 56.47 36.00 45.70
C ILE A 65 54.98 35.71 45.89
N VAL A 66 54.13 36.72 45.68
CA VAL A 66 52.68 36.61 45.84
C VAL A 66 52.04 36.51 44.46
N PHE A 67 51.57 35.31 44.11
CA PHE A 67 50.93 35.05 42.81
C PHE A 67 49.47 35.51 42.80
N LEU A 68 49.14 36.37 41.83
CA LEU A 68 47.84 37.00 41.67
C LEU A 68 47.10 36.44 40.44
N SER A 69 45.85 36.06 40.63
CA SER A 69 44.90 35.62 39.60
C SER A 69 43.50 36.14 39.96
N LYS A 70 42.54 36.07 39.02
CA LYS A 70 41.13 36.42 39.28
C LYS A 70 40.55 35.61 40.45
N ASN A 71 41.04 34.37 40.62
CA ASN A 71 40.67 33.50 41.74
C ASN A 71 41.35 33.91 43.04
N SER A 72 42.62 34.32 43.02
CA SER A 72 43.33 34.65 44.27
C SER A 72 42.93 35.99 44.88
N ILE A 73 42.41 36.93 44.08
CA ILE A 73 41.95 38.24 44.54
C ILE A 73 40.52 38.24 45.11
N THR A 74 39.68 37.29 44.71
CA THR A 74 38.27 37.20 45.14
C THR A 74 38.03 36.16 46.24
N LYS A 75 38.98 35.25 46.47
CA LYS A 75 38.81 34.12 47.38
C LYS A 75 38.98 34.51 48.85
N GLU A 76 37.93 34.27 49.64
CA GLU A 76 38.01 34.22 51.10
C GLU A 76 38.75 32.94 51.54
N GLY A 77 39.72 33.06 52.45
CA GLY A 77 40.42 31.89 52.99
C GLY A 77 41.87 32.12 53.41
N TYR A 78 42.59 31.00 53.61
CA TYR A 78 43.93 30.96 54.22
C TYR A 78 45.00 31.78 53.47
N VAL A 79 44.85 31.98 52.15
CA VAL A 79 45.71 32.82 51.30
C VAL A 79 45.75 34.26 51.81
N GLN A 80 44.62 34.80 52.29
CA GLN A 80 44.56 36.15 52.87
C GLN A 80 45.38 36.25 54.18
N LYS A 81 45.49 35.14 54.92
CA LYS A 81 46.30 35.05 56.13
C LYS A 81 47.79 34.95 55.81
N GLU A 82 48.18 34.22 54.77
CA GLU A 82 49.56 34.16 54.27
C GLU A 82 50.02 35.50 53.69
N ILE A 83 49.18 36.14 52.87
CA ILE A 83 49.44 37.50 52.36
C ILE A 83 49.56 38.48 53.52
N LYS A 84 48.67 38.42 54.52
CA LYS A 84 48.79 39.26 55.73
C LYS A 84 50.12 39.02 56.46
N ASN A 85 50.52 37.78 56.70
CA ASN A 85 51.78 37.47 57.39
C ASN A 85 53.00 37.96 56.59
N ALA A 86 53.00 37.78 55.26
CA ALA A 86 54.05 38.29 54.38
C ALA A 86 54.11 39.83 54.37
N LEU A 87 52.95 40.50 54.43
CA LEU A 87 52.86 41.95 54.56
C LEU A 87 53.41 42.45 55.90
N ASP A 88 53.02 41.79 57.01
CA ASP A 88 53.47 42.14 58.36
C ASP A 88 55.01 42.02 58.45
N ILE A 89 55.61 40.95 57.91
CA ILE A 89 57.07 40.77 57.86
C ILE A 89 57.74 41.77 56.90
N ALA A 90 57.05 42.18 55.83
CA ALA A 90 57.57 43.19 54.91
C ALA A 90 57.66 44.57 55.55
N ASP A 91 56.71 44.94 56.43
CA ASP A 91 56.72 46.20 57.19
C ASP A 91 57.87 46.26 58.21
N GLU A 92 58.39 45.12 58.66
CA GLU A 92 59.56 45.04 59.55
C GLU A 92 60.91 45.19 58.80
N LYS A 93 60.91 45.23 57.46
CA LYS A 93 62.15 45.37 56.67
C LYS A 93 62.51 46.84 56.45
N PRO A 94 63.81 47.18 56.36
CA PRO A 94 64.24 48.54 56.01
C PRO A 94 63.64 49.02 54.68
N GLU A 95 63.37 50.32 54.59
CA GLU A 95 62.86 50.95 53.37
C GLU A 95 63.72 50.61 52.14
N GLY A 96 63.07 50.31 51.02
CA GLY A 96 63.73 49.93 49.76
C GLY A 96 64.12 48.44 49.66
N THR A 97 63.84 47.61 50.66
CA THR A 97 64.12 46.17 50.60
C THR A 97 63.16 45.42 49.66
N ILE A 98 63.69 44.71 48.66
CA ILE A 98 62.92 43.79 47.80
C ILE A 98 62.65 42.49 48.57
N PHE A 99 61.68 42.51 49.47
CA PHE A 99 61.24 41.34 50.24
C PHE A 99 59.95 40.72 49.70
N LEU A 100 59.02 41.54 49.18
CA LEU A 100 57.73 41.09 48.67
C LEU A 100 57.59 41.49 47.19
N ILE A 101 57.25 40.53 46.33
CA ILE A 101 57.04 40.75 44.89
C ILE A 101 55.64 40.25 44.50
N PRO A 102 54.68 41.13 44.16
CA PRO A 102 53.43 40.71 43.55
C PRO A 102 53.67 40.25 42.10
N ALA A 103 53.12 39.11 41.72
CA ALA A 103 53.32 38.52 40.39
C ALA A 103 51.99 38.06 39.80
N ARG A 104 51.51 38.70 38.73
CA ARG A 104 50.24 38.34 38.10
C ARG A 104 50.45 37.16 37.14
N LEU A 105 49.67 36.10 37.33
CA LEU A 105 49.64 34.92 36.45
C LEU A 105 48.78 35.16 35.20
N GLU A 106 47.81 36.07 35.31
CA GLU A 106 46.88 36.49 34.28
C GLU A 106 46.47 37.96 34.51
N GLU A 107 45.78 38.56 33.55
CA GLU A 107 45.27 39.91 33.69
C GLU A 107 44.22 39.99 34.82
N CYS A 108 44.61 40.64 35.92
CA CYS A 108 43.78 40.80 37.12
C CYS A 108 44.11 42.10 37.87
N LEU A 109 43.18 42.57 38.72
CA LEU A 109 43.38 43.74 39.57
C LEU A 109 44.33 43.42 40.73
N VAL A 110 45.30 44.29 41.00
CA VAL A 110 46.19 44.15 42.16
C VAL A 110 45.48 44.72 43.40
N PRO A 111 45.33 43.94 44.50
CA PRO A 111 44.71 44.44 45.73
C PRO A 111 45.41 45.69 46.27
N GLU A 112 44.65 46.64 46.83
CA GLU A 112 45.18 47.93 47.34
C GLU A 112 46.33 47.75 48.33
N ARG A 113 46.28 46.73 49.18
CA ARG A 113 47.35 46.43 50.15
C ARG A 113 48.68 46.02 49.50
N LEU A 114 48.66 45.59 48.24
CA LEU A 114 49.83 45.18 47.45
C LEU A 114 50.23 46.22 46.39
N SER A 115 49.41 47.25 46.16
CA SER A 115 49.61 48.25 45.10
C SER A 115 50.82 49.15 45.32
N ARG A 116 51.32 49.24 46.57
CA ARG A 116 52.54 50.01 46.89
C ARG A 116 53.82 49.36 46.37
N TRP A 117 53.80 48.09 45.97
CA TRP A 117 54.95 47.41 45.35
C TRP A 117 54.74 47.26 43.85
N GLN A 118 55.81 47.47 43.09
CA GLN A 118 55.82 47.16 41.66
C GLN A 118 55.60 45.65 41.46
N TRP A 119 54.60 45.30 40.64
CA TRP A 119 54.33 43.92 40.28
C TRP A 119 54.97 43.53 38.94
N VAL A 120 55.00 42.23 38.69
CA VAL A 120 55.44 41.65 37.42
C VAL A 120 54.31 40.87 36.76
N ASP A 121 54.18 41.00 35.45
CA ASP A 121 53.21 40.27 34.65
C ASP A 121 53.87 39.04 34.03
N LEU A 122 53.59 37.87 34.59
CA LEU A 122 54.27 36.62 34.18
C LEU A 122 53.75 36.03 32.88
N PHE A 123 52.63 36.55 32.36
CA PHE A 123 52.07 36.21 31.06
C PHE A 123 52.66 37.02 29.90
N GLU A 124 53.52 38.02 30.18
CA GLU A 124 54.26 38.75 29.15
C GLU A 124 55.61 38.07 28.84
N GLU A 125 56.10 38.19 27.60
CA GLU A 125 57.34 37.55 27.13
C GLU A 125 58.56 37.84 28.03
N ASN A 126 58.66 39.06 28.58
CA ASN A 126 59.76 39.49 29.43
C ASN A 126 59.45 39.39 30.94
N GLY A 127 58.27 38.95 31.34
CA GLY A 127 57.82 38.91 32.73
C GLY A 127 58.77 38.13 33.64
N PHE A 128 59.10 36.90 33.25
CA PHE A 128 60.01 36.06 34.04
C PHE A 128 61.42 36.64 34.15
N ILE A 129 61.92 37.30 33.09
CA ILE A 129 63.25 37.94 33.10
C ILE A 129 63.29 39.08 34.13
N GLN A 130 62.22 39.86 34.22
CA GLN A 130 62.09 40.94 35.21
C GLN A 130 62.01 40.40 36.64
N LEU A 131 61.27 39.31 36.86
CA LEU A 131 61.22 38.62 38.15
C LEU A 131 62.63 38.13 38.54
N LEU A 132 63.32 37.43 37.64
CA LEU A 132 64.66 36.89 37.90
C LEU A 132 65.69 38.00 38.19
N ARG A 133 65.57 39.15 37.53
CA ARG A 133 66.42 40.33 37.81
C ARG A 133 66.22 40.83 39.24
N SER A 134 64.98 40.90 39.71
CA SER A 134 64.65 41.31 41.08
C SER A 134 65.18 40.32 42.11
N LEU A 135 65.08 39.02 41.84
CA LEU A 135 65.63 37.96 42.69
C LEU A 135 67.17 38.01 42.75
N LYS A 136 67.85 38.23 41.61
CA LYS A 136 69.32 38.38 41.57
C LYS A 136 69.81 39.58 42.38
N LEU A 137 69.07 40.70 42.35
CA LEU A 137 69.36 41.87 43.19
C LEU A 137 69.20 41.54 44.67
N ARG A 138 68.11 40.84 45.04
CA ARG A 138 67.88 40.43 46.42
C ARG A 138 68.94 39.44 46.92
N ALA A 139 69.33 38.46 46.10
CA ALA A 139 70.38 37.50 46.42
C ALA A 139 71.71 38.18 46.79
N ARG A 140 72.13 39.18 45.99
CA ARG A 140 73.33 39.97 46.30
C ARG A 140 73.22 40.70 47.64
N ALA A 141 72.05 41.25 47.96
CA ALA A 141 71.83 42.02 49.19
C ALA A 141 71.85 41.14 50.46
N VAL A 142 71.49 39.86 50.36
CA VAL A 142 71.46 38.91 51.50
C VAL A 142 72.65 37.95 51.54
N GLY A 143 73.63 38.11 50.64
CA GLY A 143 74.79 37.22 50.54
C GLY A 143 74.48 35.81 50.01
N ALA A 144 73.37 35.66 49.27
CA ALA A 144 72.97 34.43 48.59
C ALA A 144 73.37 34.45 47.10
N THR A 145 73.36 33.29 46.44
CA THR A 145 73.61 33.16 45.00
C THR A 145 72.41 32.59 44.24
N ILE A 146 72.34 32.95 42.95
CA ILE A 146 71.46 32.34 41.95
C ILE A 146 72.41 31.92 40.83
N GLU A 147 72.85 30.66 40.86
CA GLU A 147 73.71 30.03 39.85
C GLU A 147 72.89 28.98 39.11
N GLN A 148 72.84 29.06 37.78
CA GLN A 148 72.16 28.05 36.96
C GLN A 148 72.79 26.68 37.18
N ALA A 149 71.97 25.64 37.30
CA ALA A 149 72.46 24.27 37.35
C ALA A 149 73.23 23.95 36.05
N SER A 150 74.52 23.65 36.14
CA SER A 150 75.35 23.30 34.99
C SER A 150 74.94 21.93 34.41
N PHE A 151 74.35 21.92 33.21
CA PHE A 151 74.15 20.73 32.38
C PHE A 151 75.48 20.30 31.72
N GLN A 152 75.76 18.99 31.66
CA GLN A 152 76.95 18.45 30.98
C GLN A 152 76.76 18.44 29.46
N GLU A 153 77.83 18.72 28.70
CA GLU A 153 77.87 18.80 27.21
C GLU A 153 77.42 17.52 26.46
N SER A 154 77.24 16.38 27.13
CA SER A 154 76.72 15.16 26.50
C SER A 154 75.23 15.23 26.13
N ASP A 155 74.46 16.11 26.77
CA ASP A 155 73.01 16.21 26.57
C ASP A 155 72.64 17.06 25.32
N SER A 156 73.53 17.93 24.83
CA SER A 156 73.22 18.83 23.69
C SER A 156 73.20 18.15 22.33
N GLU A 157 74.03 17.12 22.11
CA GLU A 157 74.07 16.38 20.84
C GLU A 157 72.82 15.49 20.69
N VAL A 158 72.41 14.83 21.79
CA VAL A 158 71.24 13.96 21.85
C VAL A 158 69.95 14.75 21.63
N VAL A 159 69.81 15.92 22.27
CA VAL A 159 68.66 16.81 22.07
C VAL A 159 68.63 17.36 20.64
N ARG A 160 69.76 17.79 20.07
CA ARG A 160 69.83 18.27 18.68
C ARG A 160 69.44 17.20 17.67
N ARG A 161 69.90 15.95 17.88
CA ARG A 161 69.55 14.80 17.05
C ARG A 161 68.07 14.42 17.16
N ALA A 162 67.50 14.48 18.35
CA ALA A 162 66.07 14.26 18.57
C ALA A 162 65.20 15.28 17.82
N GLU A 163 65.56 16.57 17.84
CA GLU A 163 64.86 17.63 17.11
C GLU A 163 64.95 17.47 15.58
N GLN A 164 66.11 17.04 15.06
CA GLN A 164 66.25 16.74 13.64
C GLN A 164 65.36 15.56 13.22
N LEU A 165 65.38 14.46 13.98
CA LEU A 165 64.51 13.30 13.74
C LEU A 165 63.04 13.67 13.88
N TYR A 166 62.69 14.58 14.79
CA TYR A 166 61.33 15.08 14.96
C TYR A 166 60.87 15.84 13.72
N THR A 167 61.74 16.69 13.16
CA THR A 167 61.48 17.43 11.91
C THR A 167 61.32 16.48 10.72
N GLU A 168 62.19 15.46 10.58
CA GLU A 168 62.05 14.43 9.55
C GLU A 168 60.77 13.60 9.71
N GLY A 169 60.41 13.28 10.95
CA GLY A 169 59.17 12.57 11.29
C GLY A 169 57.92 13.38 10.94
N LEU A 170 57.92 14.68 11.23
CA LEU A 170 56.84 15.59 10.84
C LEU A 170 56.75 15.74 9.33
N ALA A 171 57.88 15.88 8.63
CA ALA A 171 57.88 15.91 7.17
C ALA A 171 57.22 14.66 6.58
N ALA A 172 57.62 13.47 7.06
CA ALA A 172 57.03 12.20 6.65
C ALA A 172 55.53 12.08 7.05
N PHE A 173 55.14 12.65 8.20
CA PHE A 173 53.75 12.64 8.67
C PHE A 173 52.85 13.47 7.75
N TYR A 174 53.27 14.69 7.40
CA TYR A 174 52.48 15.57 6.54
C TYR A 174 52.55 15.19 5.04
N THR A 175 53.51 14.35 4.63
CA THR A 175 53.55 13.73 3.30
C THR A 175 52.86 12.37 3.25
N GLU A 176 52.15 11.96 4.31
CA GLU A 176 51.45 10.67 4.44
C GLU A 176 52.37 9.43 4.31
N GLU A 177 53.69 9.59 4.51
CA GLU A 177 54.66 8.49 4.59
C GLU A 177 54.60 7.83 5.98
N TRP A 178 53.43 7.27 6.35
CA TRP A 178 53.11 6.86 7.72
C TRP A 178 54.12 5.91 8.37
N ASP A 179 54.65 4.93 7.62
CA ASP A 179 55.68 4.01 8.12
C ASP A 179 57.00 4.71 8.44
N LYS A 180 57.39 5.70 7.63
CA LYS A 180 58.60 6.50 7.85
C LYS A 180 58.40 7.44 9.04
N ALA A 181 57.23 8.06 9.17
CA ALA A 181 56.85 8.89 10.31
C ALA A 181 56.89 8.08 11.63
N CYS A 182 56.23 6.92 11.67
CA CYS A 182 56.25 6.02 12.84
C CYS A 182 57.68 5.63 13.24
N ARG A 183 58.51 5.20 12.27
CA ARG A 183 59.92 4.85 12.54
C ARG A 183 60.71 6.01 13.12
N ARG A 184 60.55 7.22 12.58
CA ARG A 184 61.26 8.42 13.07
C ARG A 184 60.84 8.78 14.49
N PHE A 185 59.55 8.84 14.79
CA PHE A 185 59.10 9.13 16.16
C PHE A 185 59.46 8.02 17.16
N GLN A 186 59.39 6.76 16.76
CA GLN A 186 59.81 5.64 17.61
C GLN A 186 61.32 5.66 17.91
N THR A 187 62.15 6.08 16.94
CA THR A 187 63.59 6.28 17.15
C THR A 187 63.83 7.36 18.21
N ILE A 188 63.10 8.48 18.15
CA ILE A 188 63.18 9.55 19.16
C ILE A 188 62.83 9.02 20.55
N LEU A 189 61.75 8.25 20.69
CA LEU A 189 61.32 7.74 22.00
C LEU A 189 62.24 6.64 22.55
N SER A 190 62.99 5.95 21.69
CA SER A 190 64.03 5.00 22.11
C SER A 190 65.30 5.69 22.63
N GLU A 191 65.66 6.83 22.03
CA GLU A 191 66.85 7.62 22.41
C GLU A 191 66.54 8.67 23.50
N TYR A 192 65.30 9.18 23.55
CA TYR A 192 64.82 10.21 24.47
C TYR A 192 63.36 9.94 24.93
N PRO A 193 63.15 9.06 25.92
CA PRO A 193 61.81 8.55 26.29
C PRO A 193 60.81 9.62 26.76
N ASN A 194 61.28 10.77 27.23
CA ASN A 194 60.43 11.85 27.75
C ASN A 194 60.03 12.89 26.68
N HIS A 195 60.24 12.61 25.38
CA HIS A 195 59.85 13.51 24.29
C HIS A 195 58.33 13.53 24.06
N LYS A 196 57.59 14.30 24.86
CA LYS A 196 56.11 14.35 24.83
C LYS A 196 55.52 14.52 23.43
N ASN A 197 56.05 15.45 22.63
CA ASN A 197 55.52 15.73 21.28
C ASN A 197 55.73 14.57 20.29
N ALA A 198 56.80 13.78 20.48
CA ALA A 198 57.08 12.64 19.60
C ALA A 198 56.20 11.43 19.96
N ALA A 199 55.87 11.27 21.24
CA ALA A 199 54.92 10.25 21.71
C ALA A 199 53.51 10.51 21.16
N GLU A 200 53.03 11.76 21.23
CA GLU A 200 51.74 12.16 20.67
C GLU A 200 51.72 11.96 19.15
N LYS A 201 52.75 12.44 18.44
CA LYS A 201 52.82 12.27 16.98
C LYS A 201 53.02 10.83 16.52
N LEU A 202 53.69 9.97 17.30
CA LEU A 202 53.76 8.54 17.02
C LEU A 202 52.37 7.90 17.08
N ALA A 203 51.59 8.18 18.12
CA ALA A 203 50.25 7.62 18.28
C ALA A 203 49.30 8.06 17.13
N GLU A 204 49.38 9.33 16.72
CA GLU A 204 48.67 9.84 15.55
C GLU A 204 49.11 9.13 14.26
N ALA A 205 50.43 9.02 14.03
CA ALA A 205 51.00 8.38 12.83
C ALA A 205 50.63 6.89 12.75
N GLU A 206 50.62 6.17 13.87
CA GLU A 206 50.22 4.77 13.95
C GLU A 206 48.74 4.58 13.63
N THR A 207 47.89 5.50 14.09
CA THR A 207 46.46 5.52 13.77
C THR A 207 46.26 5.71 12.26
N GLN A 208 46.90 6.72 11.67
CA GLN A 208 46.80 6.99 10.23
C GLN A 208 47.38 5.86 9.36
N ARG A 209 48.50 5.24 9.78
CA ARG A 209 49.07 4.06 9.12
C ARG A 209 48.07 2.91 9.07
N ASN A 210 47.41 2.62 10.20
CA ASN A 210 46.45 1.53 10.29
C ASN A 210 45.25 1.77 9.37
N LEU A 211 44.71 3.00 9.33
CA LEU A 211 43.64 3.39 8.41
C LEU A 211 44.04 3.27 6.94
N ALA A 212 45.23 3.76 6.57
CA ALA A 212 45.76 3.65 5.21
C ALA A 212 45.94 2.20 4.76
N ARG A 213 46.36 1.31 5.66
CA ARG A 213 46.47 -0.13 5.39
C ARG A 213 45.11 -0.80 5.19
N LEU A 214 44.11 -0.46 6.01
CA LEU A 214 42.75 -0.98 5.84
C LEU A 214 42.16 -0.55 4.50
N TYR A 215 42.38 0.70 4.10
CA TYR A 215 41.96 1.21 2.79
C TYR A 215 42.64 0.48 1.63
N ALA A 216 43.96 0.31 1.68
CA ALA A 216 44.71 -0.39 0.64
C ALA A 216 44.28 -1.86 0.49
N ASN A 217 44.00 -2.54 1.61
CA ASN A 217 43.44 -3.90 1.59
C ASN A 217 42.05 -3.92 0.95
N ALA A 218 41.18 -2.98 1.32
CA ALA A 218 39.85 -2.87 0.71
C ALA A 218 39.91 -2.65 -0.81
N GLU A 219 40.82 -1.80 -1.29
CA GLU A 219 41.03 -1.59 -2.74
C GLU A 219 41.52 -2.86 -3.45
N GLN A 220 42.40 -3.63 -2.80
CA GLN A 220 42.88 -4.90 -3.36
C GLN A 220 41.76 -5.93 -3.45
N GLU A 221 40.98 -6.09 -2.38
CA GLU A 221 39.82 -7.00 -2.35
C GLU A 221 38.75 -6.58 -3.37
N TYR A 222 38.54 -5.28 -3.56
CA TYR A 222 37.62 -4.74 -4.56
C TYR A 222 38.05 -5.14 -5.98
N LYS A 223 39.36 -5.06 -6.29
CA LYS A 223 39.92 -5.41 -7.60
C LYS A 223 39.78 -6.90 -7.93
N VAL A 224 39.80 -7.77 -6.93
CA VAL A 224 39.60 -9.23 -7.12
C VAL A 224 38.13 -9.63 -6.97
N GLU A 225 37.21 -8.67 -6.93
CA GLU A 225 35.76 -8.86 -6.76
C GLU A 225 35.35 -9.62 -5.48
N ASN A 226 36.18 -9.55 -4.44
CA ASN A 226 35.84 -10.10 -3.14
C ASN A 226 35.01 -9.09 -2.35
N TRP A 227 33.75 -8.96 -2.73
CA TRP A 227 32.86 -7.92 -2.22
C TRP A 227 32.65 -8.01 -0.70
N THR A 228 32.57 -9.22 -0.14
CA THR A 228 32.36 -9.41 1.30
C THR A 228 33.55 -8.89 2.12
N ALA A 229 34.79 -9.26 1.75
CA ALA A 229 35.98 -8.77 2.43
C ALA A 229 36.17 -7.25 2.26
N THR A 230 35.82 -6.74 1.08
CA THR A 230 35.85 -5.30 0.77
C THR A 230 34.89 -4.51 1.66
N ILE A 231 33.62 -4.95 1.74
CA ILE A 231 32.59 -4.32 2.56
C ILE A 231 33.02 -4.27 4.02
N GLN A 232 33.48 -5.40 4.56
CA GLN A 232 33.95 -5.50 5.95
C GLN A 232 35.11 -4.54 6.23
N SER A 233 36.12 -4.51 5.35
CA SER A 233 37.30 -3.63 5.52
C SER A 233 36.93 -2.14 5.46
N LEU A 234 35.94 -1.77 4.64
CA LEU A 234 35.46 -0.39 4.51
C LEU A 234 34.54 0.02 5.67
N GLU A 235 33.71 -0.88 6.18
CA GLU A 235 32.89 -0.65 7.37
C GLU A 235 33.76 -0.42 8.62
N ASP A 236 34.78 -1.27 8.84
CA ASP A 236 35.76 -1.12 9.93
C ASP A 236 36.50 0.23 9.87
N LEU A 237 36.77 0.70 8.65
CA LEU A 237 37.43 1.98 8.40
C LEU A 237 36.49 3.17 8.65
N LEU A 238 35.25 3.12 8.14
CA LEU A 238 34.26 4.20 8.30
C LEU A 238 33.72 4.32 9.73
N GLN A 239 33.71 3.22 10.49
CA GLN A 239 33.40 3.26 11.93
C GLN A 239 34.41 4.11 12.71
N ARG A 240 35.67 4.13 12.29
CA ARG A 240 36.75 4.90 12.92
C ARG A 240 36.85 6.32 12.35
N THR A 241 36.65 6.47 11.05
CA THR A 241 36.77 7.76 10.35
C THR A 241 35.73 7.85 9.24
N PRO A 242 34.55 8.45 9.51
CA PRO A 242 33.43 8.50 8.56
C PRO A 242 33.74 9.15 7.21
N ASP A 243 34.68 10.10 7.17
CA ASP A 243 35.01 10.89 5.97
C ASP A 243 36.39 10.53 5.38
N TYR A 244 36.81 9.27 5.49
CA TYR A 244 38.12 8.84 4.99
C TYR A 244 38.11 8.62 3.46
N LYS A 245 38.69 9.57 2.71
CA LYS A 245 38.84 9.54 1.24
C LYS A 245 37.49 9.25 0.55
N ASP A 246 37.46 8.34 -0.42
CA ASP A 246 36.27 7.88 -1.15
C ASP A 246 35.69 6.56 -0.61
N ALA A 247 36.05 6.15 0.62
CA ALA A 247 35.64 4.88 1.21
C ALA A 247 34.11 4.68 1.24
N THR A 248 33.33 5.73 1.51
CA THR A 248 31.86 5.69 1.47
C THR A 248 31.32 5.35 0.07
N GLN A 249 31.92 5.92 -0.97
CA GLN A 249 31.52 5.65 -2.35
C GLN A 249 31.96 4.24 -2.77
N LEU A 250 33.18 3.83 -2.42
CA LEU A 250 33.69 2.49 -2.70
C LEU A 250 32.84 1.41 -2.01
N LEU A 251 32.39 1.66 -0.78
CA LEU A 251 31.49 0.77 -0.03
C LEU A 251 30.12 0.63 -0.72
N ARG A 252 29.53 1.75 -1.14
CA ARG A 252 28.27 1.74 -1.92
C ARG A 252 28.42 0.93 -3.21
N ASN A 253 29.52 1.12 -3.93
CA ASN A 253 29.81 0.38 -5.16
C ASN A 253 29.99 -1.12 -4.89
N ALA A 254 30.75 -1.50 -3.85
CA ALA A 254 30.96 -2.90 -3.48
C ALA A 254 29.65 -3.60 -3.09
N ARG A 255 28.79 -2.95 -2.29
CA ARG A 255 27.45 -3.46 -1.93
C ARG A 255 26.57 -3.64 -3.16
N LYS A 256 26.57 -2.65 -4.07
CA LYS A 256 25.84 -2.73 -5.34
C LYS A 256 26.28 -3.95 -6.16
N GLN A 257 27.59 -4.12 -6.37
CA GLN A 257 28.14 -5.24 -7.16
C GLN A 257 27.87 -6.60 -6.52
N LYS A 258 27.98 -6.71 -5.19
CA LYS A 258 27.62 -7.93 -4.45
C LYS A 258 26.16 -8.32 -4.70
N ARG A 259 25.24 -7.36 -4.52
CA ARG A 259 23.80 -7.62 -4.65
C ARG A 259 23.42 -8.03 -6.08
N LEU A 260 24.00 -7.40 -7.09
CA LEU A 260 23.78 -7.78 -8.50
C LEU A 260 24.21 -9.23 -8.77
N LYS A 261 25.38 -9.65 -8.25
CA LYS A 261 25.91 -11.01 -8.43
C LYS A 261 25.04 -12.06 -7.72
N GLU A 262 24.57 -11.77 -6.50
CA GLU A 262 23.66 -12.63 -5.75
C GLU A 262 22.30 -12.78 -6.46
N LEU A 263 21.68 -11.67 -6.88
CA LEU A 263 20.43 -11.69 -7.63
C LEU A 263 20.55 -12.48 -8.94
N TYR A 264 21.66 -12.36 -9.66
CA TYR A 264 21.86 -13.13 -10.89
C TYR A 264 21.96 -14.64 -10.62
N VAL A 265 22.59 -15.05 -9.50
CA VAL A 265 22.63 -16.45 -9.08
C VAL A 265 21.23 -16.95 -8.69
N GLU A 266 20.45 -16.15 -7.96
CA GLU A 266 19.05 -16.46 -7.63
C GLU A 266 18.20 -16.61 -8.91
N ALA A 267 18.33 -15.69 -9.87
CA ALA A 267 17.64 -15.73 -11.16
C ALA A 267 17.96 -17.03 -11.91
N LYS A 268 19.24 -17.44 -11.92
CA LYS A 268 19.68 -18.69 -12.55
C LYS A 268 19.09 -19.93 -11.88
N ALA A 269 19.05 -19.97 -10.55
CA ALA A 269 18.43 -21.07 -9.81
C ALA A 269 16.92 -21.17 -10.08
N LEU A 270 16.22 -20.04 -10.09
CA LEU A 270 14.79 -19.96 -10.41
C LEU A 270 14.49 -20.36 -11.86
N HIS A 271 15.38 -19.99 -12.79
CA HIS A 271 15.29 -20.38 -14.20
C HIS A 271 15.46 -21.90 -14.36
N MET A 272 16.46 -22.50 -13.70
CA MET A 272 16.65 -23.96 -13.67
C MET A 272 15.45 -24.69 -13.05
N ALA A 273 14.78 -24.07 -12.07
CA ALA A 273 13.56 -24.59 -11.45
C ALA A 273 12.28 -24.29 -12.27
N GLN A 274 12.39 -23.71 -13.47
CA GLN A 274 11.28 -23.32 -14.36
C GLN A 274 10.28 -22.36 -13.71
N LYS A 275 10.73 -21.54 -12.75
CA LYS A 275 9.90 -20.53 -12.06
C LYS A 275 9.94 -19.20 -12.82
N TRP A 276 9.45 -19.20 -14.06
CA TRP A 276 9.63 -18.09 -15.01
C TRP A 276 9.20 -16.70 -14.49
N HIS A 277 8.03 -16.61 -13.84
CA HIS A 277 7.55 -15.35 -13.27
C HIS A 277 8.49 -14.81 -12.17
N ALA A 278 9.07 -15.70 -11.36
CA ALA A 278 10.03 -15.30 -10.32
C ALA A 278 11.34 -14.80 -10.94
N VAL A 279 11.79 -15.41 -12.05
CA VAL A 279 12.94 -14.91 -12.83
C VAL A 279 12.68 -13.47 -13.29
N LEU A 280 11.50 -13.18 -13.84
CA LEU A 280 11.14 -11.81 -14.25
C LEU A 280 11.21 -10.82 -13.08
N LYS A 281 10.69 -11.21 -11.91
CA LYS A 281 10.75 -10.38 -10.69
C LYS A 281 12.17 -10.12 -10.20
N VAL A 282 13.05 -11.13 -10.25
CA VAL A 282 14.45 -10.92 -9.90
C VAL A 282 15.14 -9.98 -10.90
N PHE A 283 14.83 -10.08 -12.20
CA PHE A 283 15.35 -9.13 -13.20
C PHE A 283 14.78 -7.71 -13.08
N GLU A 284 13.54 -7.53 -12.59
CA GLU A 284 13.04 -6.20 -12.19
C GLU A 284 13.92 -5.59 -11.08
N GLN A 285 14.35 -6.39 -10.09
CA GLN A 285 15.28 -5.93 -9.05
C GLN A 285 16.68 -5.63 -9.60
N ILE A 286 17.21 -6.47 -10.50
CA ILE A 286 18.51 -6.24 -11.15
C ILE A 286 18.48 -4.94 -11.96
N THR A 287 17.43 -4.69 -12.74
CA THR A 287 17.28 -3.49 -13.57
C THR A 287 17.04 -2.22 -12.75
N ALA A 288 16.41 -2.31 -11.58
CA ALA A 288 16.29 -1.20 -10.65
C ALA A 288 17.66 -0.76 -10.09
N ILE A 289 18.57 -1.71 -9.87
CA ILE A 289 19.93 -1.43 -9.39
C ILE A 289 20.84 -0.94 -10.53
N GLU A 290 20.80 -1.61 -11.67
CA GLU A 290 21.59 -1.28 -12.84
C GLU A 290 20.80 -1.59 -14.13
N PRO A 291 20.22 -0.55 -14.77
CA PRO A 291 19.39 -0.73 -15.96
C PRO A 291 20.08 -1.44 -17.14
N ALA A 292 21.42 -1.34 -17.21
CA ALA A 292 22.24 -1.92 -18.27
C ALA A 292 23.01 -3.18 -17.82
N CYS A 293 22.49 -3.94 -16.84
CA CYS A 293 23.12 -5.16 -16.37
C CYS A 293 23.18 -6.23 -17.50
N PRO A 294 24.35 -6.83 -17.78
CA PRO A 294 24.46 -7.92 -18.74
C PRO A 294 23.66 -9.17 -18.32
N ASP A 295 22.99 -9.82 -19.28
CA ASP A 295 22.36 -11.13 -19.11
C ASP A 295 23.05 -12.17 -20.01
N PRO A 296 24.25 -12.66 -19.63
CA PRO A 296 25.04 -13.56 -20.46
C PRO A 296 24.35 -14.90 -20.78
N ASP A 297 23.54 -15.42 -19.86
CA ASP A 297 22.83 -16.70 -20.02
C ASP A 297 21.46 -16.54 -20.72
N ASN A 298 21.08 -15.31 -21.11
CA ASN A 298 19.80 -15.01 -21.78
C ASN A 298 18.57 -15.47 -20.97
N LEU A 299 18.67 -15.38 -19.64
CA LEU A 299 17.65 -15.86 -18.70
C LEU A 299 16.36 -15.04 -18.80
N LEU A 300 16.46 -13.72 -18.92
CA LEU A 300 15.30 -12.81 -18.95
C LEU A 300 14.48 -12.99 -20.23
N PRO A 301 15.05 -12.90 -21.44
CA PRO A 301 14.28 -13.13 -22.67
C PRO A 301 13.70 -14.55 -22.76
N SER A 302 14.45 -15.55 -22.25
CA SER A 302 13.95 -16.93 -22.14
C SER A 302 12.73 -17.02 -21.23
N ALA A 303 12.79 -16.47 -20.01
CA ALA A 303 11.67 -16.50 -19.08
C ALA A 303 10.45 -15.73 -19.61
N GLN A 304 10.65 -14.58 -20.27
CA GLN A 304 9.57 -13.80 -20.90
C GLN A 304 8.82 -14.61 -21.95
N LYS A 305 9.56 -15.36 -22.79
CA LYS A 305 8.99 -16.23 -23.81
C LYS A 305 8.13 -17.33 -23.19
N GLU A 306 8.63 -18.00 -22.15
CA GLU A 306 7.89 -19.07 -21.48
C GLU A 306 6.63 -18.55 -20.76
N VAL A 307 6.71 -17.39 -20.09
CA VAL A 307 5.53 -16.74 -19.49
C VAL A 307 4.48 -16.39 -20.55
N ALA A 308 4.91 -15.85 -21.70
CA ALA A 308 4.00 -15.54 -22.80
C ALA A 308 3.31 -16.79 -23.35
N GLU A 309 4.03 -17.91 -23.47
CA GLU A 309 3.46 -19.18 -23.92
C GLU A 309 2.49 -19.78 -22.90
N LEU A 310 2.83 -19.77 -21.62
CA LEU A 310 1.92 -20.21 -20.56
C LEU A 310 0.63 -19.39 -20.52
N LYS A 311 0.74 -18.07 -20.69
CA LYS A 311 -0.43 -17.17 -20.77
C LYS A 311 -1.27 -17.47 -22.00
N ARG A 312 -0.65 -17.73 -23.16
CA ARG A 312 -1.33 -18.13 -24.39
C ARG A 312 -2.11 -19.43 -24.20
N ILE A 313 -1.52 -20.43 -23.54
CA ILE A 313 -2.18 -21.72 -23.26
C ILE A 313 -3.34 -21.55 -22.27
N ALA A 314 -3.18 -20.74 -21.23
CA ALA A 314 -4.23 -20.46 -20.25
C ALA A 314 -5.46 -19.79 -20.89
N GLU A 315 -5.24 -18.79 -21.74
CA GLU A 315 -6.30 -18.11 -22.50
C GLU A 315 -7.05 -19.08 -23.43
N LEU A 316 -6.33 -19.97 -24.13
CA LEU A 316 -6.94 -21.00 -24.96
C LEU A 316 -7.78 -21.98 -24.13
N ASN A 317 -7.29 -22.37 -22.96
CA ASN A 317 -8.00 -23.26 -22.05
C ASN A 317 -9.29 -22.60 -21.51
N GLU A 318 -9.23 -21.32 -21.17
CA GLU A 318 -10.40 -20.55 -20.75
C GLU A 318 -11.45 -20.50 -21.87
N GLN A 319 -11.06 -20.09 -23.08
CA GLN A 319 -11.97 -20.03 -24.24
C GLN A 319 -12.58 -21.39 -24.55
N TYR A 320 -11.79 -22.47 -24.50
CA TYR A 320 -12.29 -23.84 -24.64
C TYR A 320 -13.32 -24.18 -23.54
N SER A 321 -13.02 -23.88 -22.28
CA SER A 321 -13.93 -24.16 -21.16
C SER A 321 -15.25 -23.40 -21.27
N VAL A 322 -15.21 -22.14 -21.71
CA VAL A 322 -16.41 -21.32 -21.96
C VAL A 322 -17.21 -21.96 -23.08
N ALA A 323 -16.55 -22.38 -24.18
CA ALA A 323 -17.23 -23.01 -25.30
C ALA A 323 -17.97 -24.29 -24.87
N VAL A 324 -17.35 -25.14 -24.03
CA VAL A 324 -18.00 -26.35 -23.49
C VAL A 324 -19.23 -25.97 -22.66
N ARG A 325 -19.13 -24.99 -21.76
CA ARG A 325 -20.30 -24.52 -20.97
C ARG A 325 -21.43 -23.99 -21.85
N ARG A 326 -21.10 -23.27 -22.93
CA ARG A 326 -22.08 -22.79 -23.92
C ARG A 326 -22.76 -23.95 -24.66
N MET A 327 -22.03 -25.02 -24.96
CA MET A 327 -22.62 -26.25 -25.52
C MET A 327 -23.60 -26.91 -24.53
N ASP A 328 -23.23 -26.99 -23.25
CA ASP A 328 -24.10 -27.55 -22.21
C ASP A 328 -25.37 -26.72 -21.99
N ALA A 329 -25.29 -25.40 -22.21
CA ALA A 329 -26.43 -24.48 -22.19
C ALA A 329 -27.29 -24.51 -23.48
N GLY A 330 -26.86 -25.22 -24.53
CA GLY A 330 -27.54 -25.25 -25.83
C GLY A 330 -27.31 -24.02 -26.71
N GLU A 331 -26.33 -23.17 -26.36
CA GLU A 331 -25.96 -21.95 -27.08
C GLU A 331 -24.92 -22.27 -28.18
N TRP A 332 -25.32 -23.09 -29.15
CA TRP A 332 -24.40 -23.73 -30.10
C TRP A 332 -23.65 -22.76 -31.02
N LEU A 333 -24.27 -21.64 -31.40
CA LEU A 333 -23.63 -20.61 -32.25
C LEU A 333 -22.45 -19.94 -31.54
N GLU A 334 -22.62 -19.57 -30.27
CA GLU A 334 -21.54 -18.97 -29.46
C GLU A 334 -20.43 -19.98 -29.19
N ALA A 335 -20.81 -21.23 -28.88
CA ALA A 335 -19.87 -22.32 -28.70
C ALA A 335 -19.01 -22.55 -29.96
N ARG A 336 -19.63 -22.59 -31.15
CA ARG A 336 -18.92 -22.74 -32.43
C ARG A 336 -17.89 -21.62 -32.62
N THR A 337 -18.29 -20.37 -32.43
CA THR A 337 -17.38 -19.22 -32.59
C THR A 337 -16.19 -19.26 -31.64
N LEU A 338 -16.39 -19.70 -30.40
CA LEU A 338 -15.28 -19.87 -29.44
C LEU A 338 -14.36 -21.03 -29.84
N LEU A 339 -14.90 -22.17 -30.25
CA LEU A 339 -14.12 -23.33 -30.70
C LEU A 339 -13.33 -23.03 -31.98
N GLU A 340 -13.88 -22.27 -32.93
CA GLU A 340 -13.18 -21.81 -34.13
C GLU A 340 -11.99 -20.92 -33.78
N LYS A 341 -12.15 -20.01 -32.80
CA LYS A 341 -11.04 -19.18 -32.32
C LYS A 341 -9.94 -20.03 -31.72
N VAL A 342 -10.29 -20.97 -30.84
CA VAL A 342 -9.33 -21.90 -30.23
C VAL A 342 -8.60 -22.72 -31.29
N HIS A 343 -9.33 -23.31 -32.25
CA HIS A 343 -8.76 -24.12 -33.34
C HIS A 343 -7.85 -23.32 -34.27
N LYS A 344 -8.22 -22.06 -34.58
CA LYS A 344 -7.40 -21.16 -35.41
C LYS A 344 -6.12 -20.74 -34.69
N SER A 345 -6.17 -20.56 -33.37
CA SER A 345 -5.00 -20.20 -32.57
C SER A 345 -4.08 -21.40 -32.30
N GLN A 346 -4.63 -22.61 -32.14
CA GLN A 346 -3.86 -23.84 -32.04
C GLN A 346 -4.67 -25.05 -32.53
N THR A 347 -4.28 -25.56 -33.70
CA THR A 347 -4.83 -26.80 -34.26
C THR A 347 -4.53 -27.98 -33.33
N GLY A 348 -5.49 -28.90 -33.14
CA GLY A 348 -5.35 -30.04 -32.25
C GLY A 348 -5.35 -29.72 -30.75
N PHE A 349 -5.73 -28.51 -30.33
CA PHE A 349 -5.88 -28.19 -28.90
C PHE A 349 -7.05 -28.95 -28.29
N MET A 350 -6.76 -29.91 -27.40
CA MET A 350 -7.75 -30.80 -26.77
C MET A 350 -8.72 -31.43 -27.79
N GLU A 351 -10.02 -31.56 -27.45
CA GLU A 351 -11.04 -32.12 -28.35
C GLU A 351 -11.75 -31.07 -29.22
N THR A 352 -11.11 -29.92 -29.48
CA THR A 352 -11.76 -28.77 -30.13
C THR A 352 -12.40 -29.12 -31.48
N GLU A 353 -11.72 -29.90 -32.33
CA GLU A 353 -12.24 -30.31 -33.64
C GLU A 353 -13.49 -31.19 -33.54
N ARG A 354 -13.48 -32.13 -32.59
CA ARG A 354 -14.62 -33.03 -32.34
C ARG A 354 -15.83 -32.24 -31.84
N LEU A 355 -15.60 -31.31 -30.92
CA LEU A 355 -16.66 -30.46 -30.36
C LEU A 355 -17.19 -29.47 -31.39
N LEU A 356 -16.33 -28.92 -32.25
CA LEU A 356 -16.73 -28.01 -33.32
C LEU A 356 -17.69 -28.71 -34.29
N LYS A 357 -17.35 -29.92 -34.73
CA LYS A 357 -18.22 -30.75 -35.58
C LYS A 357 -19.56 -31.08 -34.91
N LYS A 358 -19.55 -31.32 -33.59
CA LYS A 358 -20.78 -31.54 -32.82
C LYS A 358 -21.64 -30.27 -32.80
N ALA A 359 -21.06 -29.11 -32.51
CA ALA A 359 -21.79 -27.84 -32.49
C ALA A 359 -22.38 -27.50 -33.86
N GLU A 360 -21.63 -27.68 -34.96
CA GLU A 360 -22.13 -27.49 -36.32
C GLU A 360 -23.33 -28.39 -36.63
N THR A 361 -23.28 -29.66 -36.21
CA THR A 361 -24.37 -30.62 -36.41
C THR A 361 -25.65 -30.20 -35.66
N GLU A 362 -25.51 -29.73 -34.42
CA GLU A 362 -26.66 -29.28 -33.62
C GLU A 362 -27.24 -27.95 -34.14
N ILE A 363 -26.40 -27.03 -34.64
CA ILE A 363 -26.87 -25.80 -35.31
C ILE A 363 -27.74 -26.15 -36.52
N ILE A 364 -27.32 -27.10 -37.36
CA ILE A 364 -28.10 -27.54 -38.52
C ILE A 364 -29.45 -28.10 -38.08
N LYS A 365 -29.50 -28.93 -37.03
CA LYS A 365 -30.76 -29.47 -36.50
C LYS A 365 -31.68 -28.38 -35.96
N MET A 366 -31.13 -27.37 -35.29
CA MET A 366 -31.90 -26.21 -34.83
C MET A 366 -32.47 -25.41 -35.99
N GLU A 367 -31.66 -25.11 -37.02
CA GLU A 367 -32.13 -24.40 -38.21
C GLU A 367 -33.23 -25.18 -38.96
N GLU A 368 -33.12 -26.50 -39.03
CA GLU A 368 -34.17 -27.36 -39.62
C GLU A 368 -35.46 -27.34 -38.79
N ARG A 369 -35.34 -27.34 -37.46
CA ARG A 369 -36.48 -27.22 -36.54
C ARG A 369 -37.17 -25.86 -36.68
N ASP A 370 -36.40 -24.78 -36.72
CA ASP A 370 -36.92 -23.42 -36.87
C ASP A 370 -37.62 -23.23 -38.21
N LYS A 371 -37.03 -23.75 -39.31
CA LYS A 371 -37.68 -23.78 -40.63
C LYS A 371 -39.00 -24.54 -40.61
N ARG A 372 -39.05 -25.67 -39.91
CA ARG A 372 -40.29 -26.45 -39.77
C ARG A 372 -41.36 -25.69 -39.00
N ILE A 373 -41.00 -25.06 -37.87
CA ILE A 373 -41.92 -24.24 -37.07
C ILE A 373 -42.46 -23.07 -37.91
N GLU A 374 -41.60 -22.39 -38.66
CA GLU A 374 -42.01 -21.30 -39.54
C GLU A 374 -42.97 -21.77 -40.64
N GLN A 375 -42.69 -22.92 -41.26
CA GLN A 375 -43.60 -23.53 -42.24
C GLN A 375 -44.98 -23.84 -41.63
N ILE A 376 -45.01 -24.38 -40.41
CA ILE A 376 -46.24 -24.66 -39.67
C ILE A 376 -47.00 -23.35 -39.40
N ASN A 377 -46.34 -22.30 -38.91
CA ASN A 377 -46.96 -21.01 -38.63
C ASN A 377 -47.58 -20.40 -39.89
N VAL A 378 -46.87 -20.44 -41.02
CA VAL A 378 -47.38 -19.95 -42.31
C VAL A 378 -48.62 -20.72 -42.75
N LEU A 379 -48.60 -22.06 -42.64
CA LEU A 379 -49.77 -22.88 -42.98
C LEU A 379 -50.95 -22.63 -42.04
N TYR A 380 -50.69 -22.38 -40.75
CA TYR A 380 -51.73 -22.12 -39.76
C TYR A 380 -52.40 -20.75 -40.02
N GLU A 381 -51.61 -19.71 -40.32
CA GLU A 381 -52.14 -18.41 -40.76
C GLU A 381 -52.95 -18.50 -42.06
N GLN A 382 -52.53 -19.36 -43.01
CA GLN A 382 -53.32 -19.64 -44.21
C GLN A 382 -54.65 -20.32 -43.87
N ALA A 383 -54.66 -21.30 -42.95
CA ALA A 383 -55.87 -21.95 -42.48
C ALA A 383 -56.85 -20.93 -41.86
N HIS A 384 -56.37 -20.02 -41.01
CA HIS A 384 -57.18 -18.91 -40.48
C HIS A 384 -57.73 -17.98 -41.58
N GLY A 385 -56.94 -17.66 -42.60
CA GLY A 385 -57.40 -16.92 -43.78
C GLY A 385 -58.55 -17.62 -44.51
N LEU A 386 -58.48 -18.94 -44.64
CA LEU A 386 -59.50 -19.76 -45.30
C LEU A 386 -60.78 -19.87 -44.45
N VAL A 387 -60.66 -19.99 -43.13
CA VAL A 387 -61.81 -19.90 -42.20
C VAL A 387 -62.53 -18.57 -42.34
N ARG A 388 -61.81 -17.44 -42.34
CA ARG A 388 -62.41 -16.09 -42.51
C ARG A 388 -63.16 -15.93 -43.84
N SER A 389 -62.72 -16.63 -44.88
CA SER A 389 -63.37 -16.64 -46.19
C SER A 389 -64.41 -17.76 -46.38
N LYS A 390 -64.74 -18.49 -45.30
CA LYS A 390 -65.70 -19.62 -45.28
C LYS A 390 -65.33 -20.75 -46.25
N ASN A 391 -64.04 -20.97 -46.51
CA ASN A 391 -63.55 -22.03 -47.38
C ASN A 391 -63.11 -23.24 -46.55
N TRP A 392 -64.08 -23.89 -45.90
CA TRP A 392 -63.87 -24.88 -44.84
C TRP A 392 -63.06 -26.10 -45.26
N ARG A 393 -63.32 -26.65 -46.46
CA ARG A 393 -62.59 -27.82 -46.97
C ARG A 393 -61.10 -27.54 -47.18
N LYS A 394 -60.76 -26.36 -47.72
CA LYS A 394 -59.36 -25.95 -47.89
C LYS A 394 -58.68 -25.61 -46.56
N ALA A 395 -59.42 -25.12 -45.58
CA ALA A 395 -58.88 -24.90 -44.23
C ALA A 395 -58.45 -26.23 -43.59
N LEU A 396 -59.28 -27.28 -43.70
CA LEU A 396 -58.93 -28.64 -43.24
C LEU A 396 -57.73 -29.24 -43.98
N GLU A 397 -57.63 -29.04 -45.30
CA GLU A 397 -56.45 -29.45 -46.08
C GLU A 397 -55.16 -28.80 -45.53
N LYS A 398 -55.20 -27.53 -45.11
CA LYS A 398 -54.05 -26.85 -44.52
C LYS A 398 -53.69 -27.37 -43.13
N ILE A 399 -54.66 -27.72 -42.30
CA ILE A 399 -54.38 -28.37 -41.01
C ILE A 399 -53.78 -29.77 -41.21
N GLU A 400 -54.25 -30.52 -42.21
CA GLU A 400 -53.67 -31.82 -42.55
C GLU A 400 -52.21 -31.69 -43.05
N GLU A 401 -51.91 -30.67 -43.87
CA GLU A 401 -50.53 -30.36 -44.27
C GLU A 401 -49.64 -30.04 -43.05
N ILE A 402 -50.18 -29.38 -42.02
CA ILE A 402 -49.46 -29.13 -40.76
C ILE A 402 -49.20 -30.44 -40.01
N HIS A 403 -50.20 -31.32 -39.89
CA HIS A 403 -50.04 -32.62 -39.23
C HIS A 403 -49.02 -33.53 -39.92
N GLN A 404 -48.82 -33.38 -41.24
CA GLN A 404 -47.75 -34.08 -41.96
C GLN A 404 -46.35 -33.57 -41.61
N LEU A 405 -46.22 -32.28 -41.25
CA LEU A 405 -44.95 -31.68 -40.82
C LEU A 405 -44.66 -31.91 -39.32
N ASP A 406 -45.71 -31.88 -38.51
CA ASP A 406 -45.69 -32.16 -37.07
C ASP A 406 -46.95 -32.90 -36.65
N SER A 407 -46.82 -34.22 -36.44
CA SER A 407 -47.93 -35.07 -36.03
C SER A 407 -48.43 -34.80 -34.61
N LEU A 408 -47.70 -34.00 -33.82
CA LEU A 408 -48.07 -33.61 -32.45
C LEU A 408 -48.63 -32.19 -32.40
N PHE A 409 -48.83 -31.54 -33.55
CA PHE A 409 -49.40 -30.21 -33.60
C PHE A 409 -50.80 -30.18 -32.97
N GLU A 410 -51.04 -29.19 -32.12
CA GLU A 410 -52.29 -29.00 -31.40
C GLU A 410 -53.03 -27.78 -31.96
N ASP A 411 -54.21 -28.02 -32.54
CA ASP A 411 -55.08 -26.98 -33.10
C ASP A 411 -55.84 -26.26 -31.98
N LYS A 412 -55.17 -25.30 -31.35
CA LYS A 412 -55.69 -24.56 -30.19
C LYS A 412 -56.93 -23.72 -30.48
N ASP A 413 -57.06 -23.24 -31.71
CA ASP A 413 -58.20 -22.44 -32.14
C ASP A 413 -59.37 -23.27 -32.66
N GLU A 414 -59.29 -24.61 -32.51
CA GLU A 414 -60.34 -25.57 -32.86
C GLU A 414 -60.82 -25.44 -34.33
N ILE A 415 -59.95 -25.00 -35.24
CA ILE A 415 -60.26 -24.79 -36.67
C ILE A 415 -60.83 -26.06 -37.29
N THR A 416 -60.26 -27.21 -36.91
CA THR A 416 -60.65 -28.53 -37.39
C THR A 416 -62.09 -28.86 -37.03
N GLU A 417 -62.46 -28.65 -35.77
CA GLU A 417 -63.80 -28.94 -35.28
C GLU A 417 -64.82 -27.94 -35.83
N GLN A 418 -64.44 -26.65 -35.89
CA GLN A 418 -65.25 -25.62 -36.52
C GLN A 418 -65.55 -25.94 -38.00
N ALA A 419 -64.53 -26.26 -38.80
CA ALA A 419 -64.68 -26.51 -40.23
C ALA A 419 -65.50 -27.78 -40.52
N LYS A 420 -65.33 -28.85 -39.71
CA LYS A 420 -66.15 -30.06 -39.82
C LYS A 420 -67.62 -29.80 -39.49
N ALA A 421 -67.90 -29.04 -38.44
CA ALA A 421 -69.27 -28.71 -38.04
C ALA A 421 -70.02 -27.92 -39.13
N GLU A 422 -69.36 -26.91 -39.72
CA GLU A 422 -69.94 -26.10 -40.80
C GLU A 422 -70.15 -26.92 -42.09
N LEU A 423 -69.19 -27.78 -42.47
CA LEU A 423 -69.37 -28.68 -43.62
C LEU A 423 -70.52 -29.67 -43.41
N ALA A 424 -70.66 -30.23 -42.21
CA ALA A 424 -71.77 -31.12 -41.87
C ALA A 424 -73.12 -30.38 -41.93
N TYR A 425 -73.16 -29.12 -41.51
CA TYR A 425 -74.35 -28.27 -41.63
C TYR A 425 -74.70 -27.96 -43.10
N GLU A 426 -73.70 -27.61 -43.92
CA GLU A 426 -73.89 -27.40 -45.37
C GLU A 426 -74.43 -28.65 -46.06
N GLU A 427 -73.90 -29.83 -45.73
CA GLU A 427 -74.35 -31.12 -46.28
C GLU A 427 -75.78 -31.45 -45.85
N GLN A 428 -76.13 -31.24 -44.58
CA GLN A 428 -77.49 -31.44 -44.08
C GLN A 428 -78.49 -30.49 -44.75
N GLU A 429 -78.14 -29.22 -44.97
CA GLU A 429 -79.03 -28.27 -45.63
C GLU A 429 -79.20 -28.61 -47.12
N ILE A 430 -78.14 -29.03 -47.82
CA ILE A 430 -78.25 -29.54 -49.20
C ILE A 430 -79.17 -30.75 -49.26
N GLN A 431 -79.02 -31.70 -48.33
CA GLN A 431 -79.86 -32.89 -48.25
C GLN A 431 -81.33 -32.52 -47.99
N ARG A 432 -81.58 -31.61 -47.05
CA ARG A 432 -82.91 -31.08 -46.75
C ARG A 432 -83.56 -30.40 -47.96
N GLN A 433 -82.78 -29.60 -48.72
CA GLN A 433 -83.26 -28.95 -49.95
C GLN A 433 -83.59 -29.97 -51.06
N ASN A 434 -82.79 -31.03 -51.20
CA ASN A 434 -83.04 -32.11 -52.14
C ASN A 434 -84.29 -32.92 -51.79
N GLU A 435 -84.50 -33.22 -50.51
CA GLU A 435 -85.70 -33.89 -50.01
C GLU A 435 -86.96 -33.05 -50.24
N LEU A 436 -86.91 -31.76 -49.91
CA LEU A 436 -87.99 -30.81 -50.23
C LEU A 436 -88.28 -30.76 -51.73
N ALA A 437 -87.25 -30.74 -52.56
CA ALA A 437 -87.40 -30.77 -54.02
C ALA A 437 -88.01 -32.08 -54.54
N ALA A 438 -87.67 -33.22 -53.94
CA ALA A 438 -88.22 -34.52 -54.28
C ALA A 438 -89.71 -34.64 -53.87
N MET A 439 -90.05 -34.23 -52.65
CA MET A 439 -91.45 -34.17 -52.17
C MET A 439 -92.30 -33.24 -53.03
N TYR A 440 -91.73 -32.09 -53.42
CA TYR A 440 -92.40 -31.17 -54.33
C TYR A 440 -92.60 -31.79 -55.73
N ALA A 441 -91.59 -32.44 -56.29
CA ALA A 441 -91.71 -33.14 -57.57
C ALA A 441 -92.77 -34.25 -57.54
N GLU A 442 -92.91 -34.97 -56.42
CA GLU A 442 -93.97 -35.95 -56.21
C GLU A 442 -95.37 -35.31 -56.18
N SER A 443 -95.52 -34.16 -55.50
CA SER A 443 -96.80 -33.40 -55.51
C SER A 443 -97.20 -32.97 -56.93
N VAL A 444 -96.22 -32.54 -57.75
CA VAL A 444 -96.44 -32.19 -59.16
C VAL A 444 -96.84 -33.43 -59.97
N ARG A 445 -96.20 -34.58 -59.74
CA ARG A 445 -96.54 -35.84 -60.43
C ARG A 445 -97.97 -36.28 -60.12
N LEU A 446 -98.36 -36.31 -58.84
CA LEU A 446 -99.72 -36.67 -58.41
C LEU A 446 -100.78 -35.75 -59.02
N MET A 447 -100.48 -34.45 -59.15
CA MET A 447 -101.35 -33.50 -59.84
C MET A 447 -101.51 -33.85 -61.33
N GLN A 448 -100.42 -34.23 -62.02
CA GLN A 448 -100.46 -34.60 -63.45
C GLN A 448 -101.20 -35.92 -63.70
N GLU A 449 -101.13 -36.87 -62.77
CA GLU A 449 -101.85 -38.14 -62.80
C GLU A 449 -103.34 -38.02 -62.47
N GLY A 450 -103.82 -36.82 -62.11
CA GLY A 450 -105.22 -36.55 -61.81
C GLY A 450 -105.65 -36.84 -60.37
N LYS A 451 -104.70 -37.16 -59.49
CA LYS A 451 -104.91 -37.41 -58.05
C LYS A 451 -104.82 -36.11 -57.25
N TYR A 452 -105.76 -35.21 -57.49
CA TYR A 452 -105.65 -33.82 -57.04
C TYR A 452 -105.68 -33.62 -55.51
N GLN A 453 -106.37 -34.49 -54.75
CA GLN A 453 -106.39 -34.39 -53.28
C GLN A 453 -105.05 -34.86 -52.69
N GLU A 454 -104.54 -36.01 -53.14
CA GLU A 454 -103.22 -36.51 -52.74
C GLU A 454 -102.10 -35.53 -53.11
N ALA A 455 -102.21 -34.83 -54.25
CA ALA A 455 -101.27 -33.79 -54.65
C ALA A 455 -101.27 -32.57 -53.72
N LEU A 456 -102.44 -32.16 -53.19
CA LEU A 456 -102.55 -31.07 -52.22
C LEU A 456 -102.02 -31.47 -50.85
N ASP A 457 -102.32 -32.69 -50.41
CA ASP A 457 -101.84 -33.23 -49.13
C ASP A 457 -100.29 -33.31 -49.15
N LYS A 458 -99.71 -33.80 -50.25
CA LYS A 458 -98.24 -33.85 -50.43
C LYS A 458 -97.60 -32.46 -50.54
N TRP A 459 -98.30 -31.48 -51.14
CA TRP A 459 -97.86 -30.09 -51.17
C TRP A 459 -97.89 -29.42 -49.78
N ASP A 460 -98.89 -29.75 -48.95
CA ASP A 460 -98.96 -29.26 -47.58
C ASP A 460 -97.87 -29.88 -46.68
N GLU A 461 -97.43 -31.11 -46.94
CA GLU A 461 -96.23 -31.69 -46.31
C GLU A 461 -94.95 -30.91 -46.65
N VAL A 462 -94.72 -30.54 -47.92
CA VAL A 462 -93.58 -29.69 -48.33
C VAL A 462 -93.59 -28.35 -47.58
N ARG A 463 -94.77 -27.72 -47.49
CA ARG A 463 -94.95 -26.44 -46.78
C ARG A 463 -94.82 -26.54 -45.27
N ALA A 464 -95.07 -27.72 -44.69
CA ALA A 464 -94.86 -27.95 -43.28
C ALA A 464 -93.36 -27.95 -42.93
N VAL A 465 -92.51 -28.42 -43.84
CA VAL A 465 -91.05 -28.47 -43.68
C VAL A 465 -90.36 -27.16 -44.11
N ASP A 466 -90.85 -26.51 -45.18
CA ASP A 466 -90.47 -25.14 -45.56
C ASP A 466 -91.69 -24.35 -46.06
N SER A 467 -92.23 -23.50 -45.20
CA SER A 467 -93.39 -22.66 -45.48
C SER A 467 -93.20 -21.67 -46.64
N LYS A 468 -91.95 -21.39 -47.04
CA LYS A 468 -91.59 -20.46 -48.12
C LYS A 468 -91.19 -21.17 -49.42
N TYR A 469 -91.29 -22.51 -49.47
CA TYR A 469 -90.91 -23.26 -50.67
C TYR A 469 -91.76 -22.82 -51.88
N PRO A 470 -91.15 -22.49 -53.03
CA PRO A 470 -91.87 -21.88 -54.14
C PRO A 470 -92.71 -22.89 -54.95
N ASP A 471 -94.03 -22.64 -55.07
CA ASP A 471 -94.95 -23.40 -55.93
C ASP A 471 -94.77 -23.03 -57.42
N ARG A 472 -93.63 -23.40 -58.00
CA ARG A 472 -93.25 -23.02 -59.38
C ARG A 472 -94.18 -23.58 -60.46
N GLN A 473 -94.90 -24.66 -60.19
CA GLN A 473 -95.79 -25.35 -61.13
C GLN A 473 -97.27 -25.10 -60.81
N GLY A 474 -97.57 -24.32 -59.76
CA GLY A 474 -98.92 -23.96 -59.37
C GLY A 474 -99.76 -25.13 -58.86
N VAL A 475 -99.15 -26.12 -58.21
CA VAL A 475 -99.79 -27.34 -57.68
C VAL A 475 -101.02 -26.99 -56.86
N GLN A 476 -100.91 -26.03 -55.93
CA GLN A 476 -102.00 -25.67 -55.04
C GLN A 476 -103.19 -25.08 -55.80
N ARG A 477 -102.90 -24.16 -56.73
CA ARG A 477 -103.92 -23.47 -57.53
C ARG A 477 -104.60 -24.42 -58.50
N MET A 478 -103.82 -25.27 -59.16
CA MET A 478 -104.30 -26.16 -60.22
C MET A 478 -105.08 -27.34 -59.66
N ALA A 479 -104.58 -27.99 -58.59
CA ALA A 479 -105.25 -29.14 -57.98
C ALA A 479 -106.60 -28.74 -57.35
N LYS A 480 -106.66 -27.61 -56.61
CA LYS A 480 -107.93 -27.08 -56.07
C LYS A 480 -108.95 -26.77 -57.16
N LYS A 481 -108.51 -26.11 -58.24
CA LYS A 481 -109.38 -25.78 -59.39
C LYS A 481 -109.97 -27.05 -60.01
N LYS A 482 -109.16 -28.09 -60.21
CA LYS A 482 -109.60 -29.36 -60.81
C LYS A 482 -110.56 -30.16 -59.93
N LEU A 483 -110.36 -30.18 -58.61
CA LEU A 483 -111.31 -30.72 -57.64
C LEU A 483 -112.68 -30.02 -57.68
N THR A 484 -112.71 -28.69 -57.84
CA THR A 484 -113.96 -27.93 -58.04
C THR A 484 -114.60 -28.12 -59.43
N GLU A 485 -113.83 -28.49 -60.45
CA GLU A 485 -114.36 -28.81 -61.80
C GLU A 485 -115.00 -30.21 -61.85
N MET A 486 -114.56 -31.16 -61.00
CA MET A 486 -115.09 -32.53 -60.92
C MET A 486 -116.45 -32.65 -60.18
N THR A 487 -116.94 -31.59 -59.54
CA THR A 487 -118.14 -31.60 -58.67
C THR A 487 -119.41 -30.99 -59.29
N LYS A 488 -119.51 -30.85 -60.63
CA LYS A 488 -120.72 -30.32 -61.31
C LYS A 488 -121.22 -31.20 -62.48
N PRO A 489 -122.54 -31.46 -62.61
CA PRO A 489 -123.11 -32.32 -63.65
C PRO A 489 -123.22 -31.61 -65.03
N VAL A 490 -122.99 -32.42 -66.08
CA VAL A 490 -122.77 -32.03 -67.47
C VAL A 490 -124.07 -31.85 -68.28
N LYS A 491 -124.16 -30.81 -69.13
CA LYS A 491 -125.11 -30.68 -70.26
C LYS A 491 -124.37 -30.42 -71.58
N ILE A 492 -124.88 -31.01 -72.67
CA ILE A 492 -124.20 -31.22 -73.96
C ILE A 492 -124.87 -30.41 -75.11
N LYS A 493 -124.02 -29.72 -75.92
CA LYS A 493 -124.11 -29.31 -77.36
C LYS A 493 -125.13 -28.24 -77.83
N PRO A 494 -125.03 -27.62 -79.05
CA PRO A 494 -124.06 -27.78 -80.17
C PRO A 494 -123.54 -26.50 -80.92
N ARG A 495 -122.40 -26.68 -81.66
CA ARG A 495 -121.99 -26.22 -83.03
C ARG A 495 -121.86 -24.74 -83.51
N LEU A 496 -120.81 -24.59 -84.38
CA LEU A 496 -120.59 -23.68 -85.54
C LEU A 496 -120.09 -22.23 -85.22
N VAL A 497 -119.23 -21.51 -85.98
CA VAL A 497 -118.41 -21.70 -87.22
C VAL A 497 -117.47 -20.46 -87.39
N ILE A 498 -116.23 -20.68 -87.89
CA ILE A 498 -115.34 -19.86 -88.79
C ILE A 498 -115.14 -18.34 -88.56
N LYS A 499 -113.86 -17.88 -88.45
CA LYS A 499 -113.11 -17.03 -89.44
C LYS A 499 -111.89 -16.29 -88.85
N LYS A 500 -110.77 -16.41 -89.61
CA LYS A 500 -109.78 -15.36 -89.99
C LYS A 500 -109.01 -14.66 -88.85
N SER A 501 -107.80 -14.12 -88.99
CA SER A 501 -106.74 -14.04 -89.99
C SER A 501 -105.79 -12.94 -89.46
N PHE A 502 -104.47 -13.11 -89.63
CA PHE A 502 -103.51 -12.04 -90.01
C PHE A 502 -103.26 -10.80 -89.11
N TRP A 503 -102.02 -10.65 -88.61
CA TRP A 503 -100.96 -9.71 -89.07
C TRP A 503 -99.74 -9.88 -88.13
N LYS A 504 -98.54 -10.26 -88.57
CA LYS A 504 -97.49 -9.52 -89.33
C LYS A 504 -96.88 -8.33 -88.56
N ARG A 505 -95.55 -8.40 -88.30
CA ARG A 505 -94.45 -7.59 -88.89
C ARG A 505 -93.25 -7.56 -87.94
N THR A 506 -92.10 -8.16 -88.27
CA THR A 506 -90.96 -7.68 -89.11
C THR A 506 -90.15 -6.51 -88.54
N ALA A 507 -88.85 -6.82 -88.31
CA ALA A 507 -87.67 -6.22 -88.97
C ALA A 507 -86.77 -5.23 -88.18
N PHE A 508 -85.48 -5.57 -88.26
CA PHE A 508 -84.29 -4.73 -88.51
C PHE A 508 -83.86 -3.66 -87.47
N PHE A 509 -82.64 -3.77 -86.96
CA PHE A 509 -81.49 -3.03 -87.52
C PHE A 509 -80.14 -3.62 -87.08
N VAL A 510 -79.17 -3.47 -87.98
CA VAL A 510 -77.72 -3.75 -87.92
C VAL A 510 -76.98 -2.50 -87.42
N VAL A 511 -75.81 -2.64 -86.80
CA VAL A 511 -74.54 -1.84 -86.89
C VAL A 511 -73.59 -2.46 -85.82
N VAL A 512 -72.43 -3.07 -86.04
CA VAL A 512 -71.22 -2.88 -86.88
C VAL A 512 -70.28 -1.75 -86.41
N MET A 513 -69.06 -2.14 -86.01
CA MET A 513 -67.78 -1.40 -86.04
C MET A 513 -67.59 -0.25 -85.04
N VAL A 514 -66.39 0.12 -84.57
CA VAL A 514 -65.00 -0.39 -84.48
C VAL A 514 -64.22 0.75 -83.79
N GLY A 515 -63.06 0.45 -83.21
CA GLY A 515 -61.97 1.42 -83.01
C GLY A 515 -61.67 1.66 -81.53
N VAL A 516 -60.67 1.02 -80.89
CA VAL A 516 -59.21 1.10 -81.17
C VAL A 516 -58.80 2.57 -81.17
N VAL A 517 -57.94 3.09 -80.29
CA VAL A 517 -56.50 2.86 -80.08
C VAL A 517 -56.19 3.64 -78.79
N GLY A 518 -55.37 3.23 -77.82
CA GLY A 518 -54.30 2.26 -77.86
C GLY A 518 -52.97 2.91 -77.47
N ILE A 519 -52.25 2.19 -76.61
CA ILE A 519 -50.80 1.93 -76.68
C ILE A 519 -49.92 3.17 -76.39
N THR A 520 -49.14 3.16 -75.32
CA THR A 520 -47.78 2.58 -75.26
C THR A 520 -47.23 2.90 -73.86
N ALA A 521 -46.26 2.23 -73.26
CA ALA A 521 -45.57 0.95 -73.41
C ALA A 521 -44.38 1.04 -72.44
N LEU A 522 -44.17 -0.02 -71.67
CA LEU A 522 -43.01 -0.34 -70.83
C LEU A 522 -41.63 -0.01 -71.42
N ILE A 523 -40.62 0.21 -70.56
CA ILE A 523 -39.28 -0.43 -70.58
C ILE A 523 -38.51 -0.20 -69.25
N LYS A 524 -38.23 -1.32 -68.56
CA LYS A 524 -37.00 -1.84 -67.91
C LYS A 524 -35.84 -0.95 -67.37
N PHE A 525 -35.33 -1.45 -66.22
CA PHE A 525 -33.92 -1.62 -65.75
C PHE A 525 -33.21 -0.51 -64.93
N GLY A 526 -32.53 -0.93 -63.83
CA GLY A 526 -31.18 -0.44 -63.49
C GLY A 526 -30.92 0.24 -62.12
N GLN A 527 -30.30 -0.52 -61.22
CA GLN A 527 -29.35 -0.21 -60.11
C GLN A 527 -29.00 1.23 -59.64
N GLN A 528 -28.82 1.28 -58.30
CA GLN A 528 -27.78 1.96 -57.49
C GLN A 528 -27.82 3.48 -57.13
N MET A 529 -27.82 3.67 -55.80
CA MET A 529 -27.01 4.58 -54.97
C MET A 529 -27.37 6.07 -54.78
N LEU A 530 -27.53 6.37 -53.48
CA LEU A 530 -27.05 7.52 -52.68
C LEU A 530 -27.91 8.79 -52.49
N SER A 531 -28.24 9.00 -51.19
CA SER A 531 -28.26 10.27 -50.42
C SER A 531 -29.35 11.30 -50.79
N VAL A 532 -30.08 11.97 -49.88
CA VAL A 532 -29.75 12.64 -48.61
C VAL A 532 -31.04 12.72 -47.75
N PRO A 533 -30.98 12.75 -46.40
CA PRO A 533 -32.16 12.83 -45.53
C PRO A 533 -32.53 14.27 -45.13
N THR A 534 -33.83 14.53 -44.94
CA THR A 534 -34.36 15.74 -44.29
C THR A 534 -35.03 15.35 -42.96
N THR A 535 -34.31 15.67 -41.88
CA THR A 535 -34.76 16.24 -40.60
C THR A 535 -36.22 16.10 -40.17
N VAL A 536 -36.45 15.64 -38.93
CA VAL A 536 -37.04 16.39 -37.79
C VAL A 536 -36.91 15.52 -36.51
N PRO A 537 -36.66 16.10 -35.32
CA PRO A 537 -36.06 15.39 -34.18
C PRO A 537 -37.09 14.95 -33.14
N THR A 538 -36.93 13.74 -32.61
CA THR A 538 -37.53 13.35 -31.33
C THR A 538 -36.41 12.95 -30.38
N ARG A 539 -36.23 13.80 -29.37
CA ARG A 539 -35.16 13.78 -28.38
C ARG A 539 -35.44 12.64 -27.39
N THR A 540 -34.69 11.54 -27.51
CA THR A 540 -34.57 10.55 -26.43
C THR A 540 -33.12 10.55 -25.99
N MET A 541 -32.89 10.98 -24.75
CA MET A 541 -31.57 11.04 -24.12
C MET A 541 -30.99 9.63 -24.01
N VAL A 542 -29.92 9.36 -24.77
CA VAL A 542 -29.01 8.25 -24.50
C VAL A 542 -27.98 8.75 -23.49
N SER A 543 -28.07 8.19 -22.30
CA SER A 543 -27.07 8.24 -21.25
C SER A 543 -25.75 7.64 -21.76
N PHE A 544 -24.74 8.47 -21.96
CA PHE A 544 -23.35 8.02 -22.05
C PHE A 544 -22.83 7.78 -20.63
N PHE A 545 -22.87 6.54 -20.15
CA PHE A 545 -21.98 6.11 -19.07
C PHE A 545 -20.69 5.59 -19.72
N THR A 546 -19.70 6.45 -19.82
CA THR A 546 -18.31 6.01 -19.89
C THR A 546 -17.96 5.43 -18.52
N SER A 547 -17.97 4.11 -18.42
CA SER A 547 -17.42 3.37 -17.28
C SER A 547 -15.89 3.52 -17.30
N THR A 548 -15.35 4.56 -16.66
CA THR A 548 -13.98 4.53 -16.18
C THR A 548 -13.91 3.50 -15.06
N LYS A 549 -13.17 2.41 -15.26
CA LYS A 549 -12.95 1.40 -14.22
C LYS A 549 -12.31 2.10 -13.02
N VAL A 550 -12.99 2.06 -11.88
CA VAL A 550 -12.44 2.39 -10.57
C VAL A 550 -11.14 1.56 -10.38
N PRO A 551 -10.02 2.18 -9.97
CA PRO A 551 -8.82 1.43 -9.59
C PRO A 551 -9.16 0.45 -8.46
N ALA A 552 -8.86 -0.84 -8.65
CA ALA A 552 -9.16 -1.86 -7.64
C ALA A 552 -8.45 -1.55 -6.31
N LYS A 553 -9.22 -1.62 -5.22
CA LYS A 553 -8.81 -1.39 -3.81
C LYS A 553 -7.52 -2.14 -3.45
N ILE A 554 -6.60 -1.46 -2.76
CA ILE A 554 -5.55 -2.08 -1.95
C ILE A 554 -6.08 -1.92 -0.53
N SER A 555 -6.67 -2.98 0.01
CA SER A 555 -7.32 -2.92 1.32
C SER A 555 -6.30 -3.09 2.43
N THR A 556 -6.20 -2.08 3.28
CA THR A 556 -5.76 -2.17 4.67
C THR A 556 -7.01 -1.90 5.54
N PRO A 557 -7.35 -2.74 6.53
CA PRO A 557 -8.52 -2.53 7.39
C PRO A 557 -8.16 -2.07 8.82
N ARG A 558 -9.15 -1.57 9.58
CA ARG A 558 -9.13 -1.35 11.05
C ARG A 558 -10.40 -1.94 11.69
N PRO A 559 -10.35 -2.37 12.97
CA PRO A 559 -11.47 -2.85 13.77
C PRO A 559 -12.73 -1.99 13.75
N THR A 560 -13.87 -2.69 13.72
CA THR A 560 -15.20 -2.14 13.96
C THR A 560 -15.81 -2.84 15.18
N THR A 561 -15.94 -2.14 16.33
CA THR A 561 -17.15 -1.96 17.18
C THR A 561 -16.75 -1.41 18.57
N ALA A 562 -17.67 -0.68 19.22
CA ALA A 562 -17.51 0.24 20.36
C ALA A 562 -16.87 -0.31 21.67
N ILE A 563 -16.23 0.66 22.37
CA ILE A 563 -15.57 0.64 23.69
C ILE A 563 -16.32 -0.18 24.76
N PRO A 564 -15.58 -1.03 25.51
CA PRO A 564 -15.60 -1.05 26.95
C PRO A 564 -14.32 -0.42 27.52
N VAL A 565 -14.51 0.55 28.42
CA VAL A 565 -13.45 1.18 29.19
C VAL A 565 -12.87 0.13 30.14
N THR A 566 -11.60 -0.21 29.99
CA THR A 566 -10.58 -0.41 31.06
C THR A 566 -9.34 -1.05 30.45
N GLY A 567 -8.20 -0.34 30.43
CA GLY A 567 -6.90 -0.97 30.11
C GLY A 567 -5.95 -0.17 29.19
N GLY A 568 -5.76 1.12 29.41
CA GLY A 568 -4.44 1.75 29.25
C GLY A 568 -3.74 1.82 27.89
N TYR A 569 -4.37 1.62 26.73
CA TYR A 569 -3.82 2.04 25.41
C TYR A 569 -4.96 2.40 24.46
N THR A 570 -4.88 3.55 23.78
CA THR A 570 -5.95 4.04 22.90
C THR A 570 -5.65 3.73 21.44
N ASP A 571 -6.55 2.97 20.82
CA ASP A 571 -6.80 2.88 19.37
C ASP A 571 -6.58 4.25 18.66
N PRO A 572 -6.07 4.32 17.39
CA PRO A 572 -5.91 5.60 16.67
C PRO A 572 -7.15 6.49 16.81
N THR A 573 -6.97 7.76 17.12
CA THR A 573 -8.08 8.68 17.44
C THR A 573 -9.15 8.74 16.34
N MET A 574 -8.77 8.50 15.07
CA MET A 574 -9.73 8.31 13.97
C MET A 574 -9.20 7.37 12.88
N TYR A 575 -10.13 6.62 12.27
CA TYR A 575 -9.88 5.84 11.06
C TYR A 575 -11.18 5.60 10.30
N ASP A 576 -11.10 5.61 8.98
CA ASP A 576 -12.18 5.22 8.07
C ASP A 576 -11.57 4.57 6.82
N ASP A 577 -11.91 3.32 6.52
CA ASP A 577 -11.52 2.61 5.30
C ASP A 577 -12.59 2.67 4.20
N PHE A 578 -13.67 3.40 4.49
CA PHE A 578 -14.83 3.53 3.62
C PHE A 578 -15.39 2.19 3.16
N GLY A 579 -15.18 1.10 3.92
CA GLY A 579 -15.53 -0.28 3.58
C GLY A 579 -16.90 -0.73 4.07
N ARG A 580 -17.49 0.01 5.02
CA ARG A 580 -18.74 -0.38 5.66
C ARG A 580 -19.93 -0.18 4.74
N LYS A 581 -20.61 -1.29 4.42
CA LYS A 581 -21.78 -1.31 3.52
C LYS A 581 -22.93 -0.38 3.94
N GLU A 582 -23.05 -0.07 5.23
CA GLU A 582 -24.07 0.86 5.74
C GLU A 582 -23.89 2.31 5.26
N PHE A 583 -22.67 2.67 4.84
CA PHE A 583 -22.35 4.00 4.30
C PHE A 583 -22.22 4.01 2.77
N GLU A 584 -22.52 2.90 2.09
CA GLU A 584 -22.51 2.84 0.63
C GLU A 584 -23.49 3.87 0.04
N GLY A 585 -23.03 4.67 -0.93
CA GLY A 585 -23.81 5.79 -1.48
C GLY A 585 -23.72 7.10 -0.68
N ILE A 586 -23.20 7.06 0.55
CA ILE A 586 -23.05 8.20 1.47
C ILE A 586 -21.64 8.21 2.10
N TYR A 587 -21.46 8.80 3.28
CA TYR A 587 -20.24 8.71 4.08
C TYR A 587 -20.61 8.73 5.58
N ASN A 588 -19.67 8.38 6.45
CA ASN A 588 -19.92 8.33 7.89
C ASN A 588 -20.03 9.75 8.50
N ILE A 589 -21.27 10.26 8.60
CA ILE A 589 -21.57 11.59 9.13
C ILE A 589 -21.25 11.76 10.63
N ALA A 590 -20.94 10.69 11.35
CA ALA A 590 -20.50 10.79 12.75
C ALA A 590 -19.02 11.18 12.86
N LEU A 591 -18.21 10.82 11.85
CA LEU A 591 -16.78 11.15 11.78
C LEU A 591 -16.54 12.41 10.94
N TRP A 592 -17.30 12.55 9.85
CA TRP A 592 -17.05 13.55 8.81
C TRP A 592 -18.11 14.64 8.73
N GLU A 593 -17.68 15.83 8.33
CA GLU A 593 -18.48 16.98 7.97
C GLU A 593 -18.20 17.39 6.54
N TRP A 594 -19.26 17.62 5.77
CA TRP A 594 -19.15 18.12 4.40
C TRP A 594 -18.57 19.53 4.37
N GLN A 595 -17.49 19.71 3.62
CA GLN A 595 -16.87 21.02 3.37
C GLN A 595 -16.73 21.21 1.86
N SER A 596 -17.51 22.12 1.28
CA SER A 596 -17.37 22.44 -0.14
C SER A 596 -17.79 23.87 -0.45
N ASP A 597 -17.02 24.52 -1.32
CA ASP A 597 -17.37 25.76 -1.99
C ASP A 597 -17.90 25.50 -3.42
N ASP A 598 -17.96 24.23 -3.85
CA ASP A 598 -18.49 23.75 -5.12
C ASP A 598 -19.93 23.20 -4.97
N PRO A 599 -20.96 23.92 -5.45
CA PRO A 599 -22.35 23.48 -5.30
C PRO A 599 -22.68 22.20 -6.10
N ASP A 600 -21.85 21.85 -7.09
CA ASP A 600 -22.07 20.67 -7.95
C ASP A 600 -21.24 19.45 -7.50
N ALA A 601 -20.46 19.60 -6.43
CA ALA A 601 -19.63 18.53 -5.92
C ALA A 601 -20.45 17.36 -5.37
N LYS A 602 -19.87 16.15 -5.48
CA LYS A 602 -20.46 14.91 -4.97
C LYS A 602 -19.41 14.11 -4.24
N ILE A 603 -19.71 13.72 -3.00
CA ILE A 603 -18.90 12.80 -2.21
C ILE A 603 -19.75 11.57 -1.92
N ILE A 604 -19.28 10.42 -2.39
CA ILE A 604 -20.01 9.17 -2.35
C ILE A 604 -19.01 8.07 -2.03
N GLN A 605 -19.31 7.24 -1.03
CA GLN A 605 -18.64 5.96 -0.86
C GLN A 605 -19.19 4.94 -1.87
N ASP A 606 -18.32 4.34 -2.66
CA ASP A 606 -18.65 3.36 -3.72
C ASP A 606 -17.63 2.22 -3.69
N ASN A 607 -18.11 0.99 -3.46
CA ASN A 607 -17.33 -0.25 -3.41
C ASN A 607 -16.09 -0.18 -2.50
N GLY A 608 -16.26 0.38 -1.31
CA GLY A 608 -15.18 0.39 -0.33
C GLY A 608 -14.16 1.51 -0.50
N VAL A 609 -14.48 2.55 -1.29
CA VAL A 609 -13.62 3.70 -1.62
C VAL A 609 -14.46 4.97 -1.57
N LEU A 610 -13.93 6.05 -1.00
CA LEU A 610 -14.58 7.37 -1.05
C LEU A 610 -14.23 8.06 -2.37
N LYS A 611 -15.25 8.40 -3.14
CA LYS A 611 -15.13 9.17 -4.38
C LYS A 611 -15.50 10.63 -4.14
N ILE A 612 -14.58 11.55 -4.43
CA ILE A 612 -14.78 12.99 -4.32
C ILE A 612 -14.75 13.60 -5.73
N ASN A 613 -15.89 14.14 -6.16
CA ASN A 613 -16.05 14.83 -7.43
C ASN A 613 -16.19 16.34 -7.20
N SER A 614 -15.38 17.13 -7.90
CA SER A 614 -15.50 18.60 -7.95
C SER A 614 -15.38 19.09 -9.40
N SER A 615 -16.16 20.10 -9.80
CA SER A 615 -16.25 20.60 -11.17
C SER A 615 -16.05 22.11 -11.33
N GLY A 616 -15.75 22.84 -10.24
CA GLY A 616 -15.55 24.29 -10.26
C GLY A 616 -14.11 24.78 -10.38
N TYR A 617 -13.92 25.92 -11.05
CA TYR A 617 -12.65 26.66 -11.10
C TYR A 617 -12.39 27.41 -9.78
N ASN A 618 -11.21 27.26 -9.17
CA ASN A 618 -10.90 27.77 -7.82
C ASN A 618 -11.92 27.31 -6.78
N LYS A 619 -12.34 26.05 -6.89
CA LYS A 619 -13.25 25.40 -5.95
C LYS A 619 -12.70 24.03 -5.55
N GLY A 620 -13.11 23.58 -4.38
CA GLY A 620 -12.84 22.27 -3.82
C GLY A 620 -14.04 21.69 -3.08
N ALA A 621 -13.99 20.38 -2.92
CA ALA A 621 -14.94 19.64 -2.12
C ALA A 621 -14.19 18.60 -1.30
N GLY A 622 -14.63 18.40 -0.08
CA GLY A 622 -13.94 17.54 0.86
C GLY A 622 -14.78 17.17 2.07
N LEU A 623 -14.18 16.33 2.89
CA LEU A 623 -14.69 15.97 4.20
C LEU A 623 -13.72 16.48 5.26
N GLY A 624 -14.21 17.34 6.14
CA GLY A 624 -13.52 17.76 7.35
C GLY A 624 -13.88 16.84 8.51
N ILE A 625 -12.98 16.72 9.47
CA ILE A 625 -13.19 15.86 10.65
C ILE A 625 -14.00 16.63 11.71
N LYS A 626 -15.04 15.99 12.25
CA LYS A 626 -15.93 16.62 13.25
C LYS A 626 -15.37 16.72 14.67
N LYS A 627 -14.54 15.76 15.05
CA LYS A 627 -13.96 15.66 16.39
C LYS A 627 -12.46 15.65 16.29
N ILE A 628 -11.85 16.76 16.69
CA ILE A 628 -10.41 16.94 16.68
C ILE A 628 -10.00 17.39 18.09
N ALA A 629 -8.87 16.88 18.56
CA ALA A 629 -8.28 17.23 19.85
C ALA A 629 -6.91 17.87 19.64
N ASP A 630 -6.48 18.67 20.59
CA ASP A 630 -5.14 19.26 20.59
C ASP A 630 -4.07 18.17 20.71
N ILE A 631 -2.96 18.40 20.03
CA ILE A 631 -1.86 17.45 19.92
C ILE A 631 -0.79 17.80 20.95
N SER A 632 -0.56 16.92 21.92
CA SER A 632 0.44 17.10 23.00
C SER A 632 1.58 16.07 22.98
N SER A 633 1.46 15.07 22.12
CA SER A 633 2.48 14.06 21.82
C SER A 633 2.64 13.93 20.30
N PRO A 634 3.72 13.32 19.79
CA PRO A 634 3.89 13.11 18.35
C PRO A 634 2.67 12.43 17.74
N TYR A 635 2.15 12.97 16.65
CA TYR A 635 0.85 12.59 16.08
C TYR A 635 0.96 12.46 14.57
N PHE A 636 0.25 11.51 13.98
CA PHE A 636 0.27 11.32 12.53
C PHE A 636 -1.12 11.44 11.92
N VAL A 637 -1.13 11.82 10.65
CA VAL A 637 -2.27 11.64 9.75
C VAL A 637 -1.80 10.96 8.48
N GLU A 638 -2.52 9.94 8.05
CA GLU A 638 -2.20 9.17 6.86
C GLU A 638 -3.44 8.97 6.00
N VAL A 639 -3.28 9.18 4.70
CA VAL A 639 -4.35 9.08 3.70
C VAL A 639 -3.84 8.30 2.50
N SER A 640 -4.56 7.24 2.11
CA SER A 640 -4.30 6.55 0.84
C SER A 640 -5.24 7.07 -0.24
N THR A 641 -4.68 7.67 -1.29
CA THR A 641 -5.45 8.39 -2.30
C THR A 641 -4.91 8.20 -3.71
N SER A 642 -5.76 8.38 -4.71
CA SER A 642 -5.39 8.44 -6.13
C SER A 642 -6.21 9.48 -6.88
N LEU A 643 -5.65 9.99 -7.98
CA LEU A 643 -6.33 10.96 -8.83
C LEU A 643 -6.64 10.35 -10.20
N GLU A 644 -7.88 10.50 -10.68
CA GLU A 644 -8.27 9.94 -11.98
C GLU A 644 -7.32 10.42 -13.10
N PRO A 645 -6.96 9.56 -14.08
CA PRO A 645 -6.07 9.96 -15.17
C PRO A 645 -6.62 11.12 -16.00
N ASN A 646 -5.73 11.89 -16.61
CA ASN A 646 -6.04 13.04 -17.47
C ASN A 646 -6.88 14.16 -16.82
N GLN A 647 -6.85 14.24 -15.49
CA GLN A 647 -7.47 15.31 -14.73
C GLN A 647 -6.52 16.52 -14.55
N ASN A 648 -7.08 17.69 -14.26
CA ASN A 648 -6.34 18.90 -13.86
C ASN A 648 -6.85 19.36 -12.49
N GLY A 649 -5.97 19.46 -11.50
CA GLY A 649 -6.31 19.71 -10.10
C GLY A 649 -5.59 18.73 -9.18
N GLY A 650 -6.01 18.63 -7.92
CA GLY A 650 -5.39 17.73 -6.96
C GLY A 650 -6.34 17.13 -5.95
N ILE A 651 -5.88 16.07 -5.32
CA ILE A 651 -6.53 15.42 -4.18
C ILE A 651 -5.48 15.12 -3.10
N GLY A 652 -5.88 15.27 -1.85
CA GLY A 652 -5.15 14.72 -0.72
C GLY A 652 -5.63 15.32 0.59
N PHE A 653 -4.70 15.61 1.48
CA PHE A 653 -4.99 16.01 2.85
C PHE A 653 -4.53 17.42 3.15
N ASN A 654 -5.37 18.19 3.84
CA ASN A 654 -5.10 19.53 4.32
C ASN A 654 -5.18 19.55 5.84
N PHE A 655 -4.37 20.42 6.45
CA PHE A 655 -4.43 20.70 7.86
C PHE A 655 -4.26 22.18 8.17
N ARG A 656 -4.81 22.58 9.30
CA ARG A 656 -4.54 23.87 9.93
C ARG A 656 -4.33 23.64 11.41
N ILE A 657 -3.13 24.00 11.87
CA ILE A 657 -2.69 23.86 13.25
C ILE A 657 -2.04 25.17 13.69
N ASP A 658 -2.45 25.72 14.83
CA ASP A 658 -2.02 27.04 15.28
C ASP A 658 -2.00 28.07 14.12
N SER A 659 -0.86 28.73 13.87
CA SER A 659 -0.67 29.65 12.74
C SER A 659 -0.16 28.99 11.44
N VAL A 660 -0.13 27.65 11.39
CA VAL A 660 0.42 26.85 10.28
C VAL A 660 -0.72 26.23 9.47
N GLY A 661 -0.78 26.55 8.18
CA GLY A 661 -1.66 25.87 7.23
C GLY A 661 -0.83 25.02 6.27
N GLY A 662 -1.19 23.77 6.04
CA GLY A 662 -0.45 22.91 5.13
C GLY A 662 -1.31 21.87 4.43
N TYR A 663 -0.73 21.23 3.43
CA TYR A 663 -1.35 20.15 2.68
C TYR A 663 -0.29 19.17 2.15
N CYS A 664 -0.73 17.97 1.81
CA CYS A 664 0.00 17.09 0.92
C CYS A 664 -0.93 16.46 -0.10
N HIS A 665 -0.68 16.73 -1.39
CA HIS A 665 -1.60 16.43 -2.49
C HIS A 665 -0.91 15.67 -3.63
N ILE A 666 -1.66 14.75 -4.24
CA ILE A 666 -1.43 14.35 -5.64
C ILE A 666 -2.01 15.46 -6.51
N TRP A 667 -1.16 16.09 -7.31
CA TRP A 667 -1.49 17.23 -8.14
C TRP A 667 -1.17 16.98 -9.62
N ALA A 668 -2.11 17.32 -10.50
CA ALA A 668 -1.95 17.22 -11.94
C ALA A 668 -1.77 18.60 -12.61
N MET A 669 -0.66 18.77 -13.35
CA MET A 669 -0.44 19.91 -14.25
C MET A 669 0.02 19.40 -15.61
N ASN A 670 -0.56 19.91 -16.70
CA ASN A 670 -0.15 19.59 -18.08
C ASN A 670 -0.06 18.09 -18.38
N GLN A 671 -1.00 17.28 -17.88
CA GLN A 671 -1.02 15.81 -18.03
C GLN A 671 0.13 15.07 -17.30
N ALA A 672 0.85 15.71 -16.38
CA ALA A 672 1.73 15.04 -15.43
C ALA A 672 1.10 15.08 -14.04
N GLN A 673 1.02 13.93 -13.36
CA GLN A 673 0.68 13.85 -11.94
C GLN A 673 1.96 13.84 -11.11
N ASN A 674 1.98 14.63 -10.06
CA ASN A 674 3.09 14.73 -9.12
C ASN A 674 2.54 14.77 -7.70
N ILE A 675 3.32 14.33 -6.73
CA ILE A 675 3.04 14.57 -5.31
C ILE A 675 3.84 15.78 -4.85
N ASN A 676 3.19 16.65 -4.09
CA ASN A 676 3.81 17.80 -3.48
C ASN A 676 3.14 18.06 -2.12
N CYS A 677 3.95 18.26 -1.09
CA CYS A 677 3.49 18.70 0.21
C CYS A 677 4.05 20.09 0.53
N THR A 678 3.22 20.91 1.15
CA THR A 678 3.49 22.32 1.40
C THR A 678 2.93 22.71 2.76
N HIS A 679 3.63 23.58 3.47
CA HIS A 679 3.04 24.32 4.58
C HIS A 679 3.43 25.80 4.52
N ALA A 680 2.61 26.62 5.15
CA ALA A 680 2.79 28.06 5.24
C ALA A 680 2.67 28.54 6.68
N VAL A 681 3.58 29.44 7.06
CA VAL A 681 3.58 30.18 8.32
C VAL A 681 3.50 31.67 7.99
N GLY A 682 2.33 32.27 8.16
CA GLY A 682 2.08 33.65 7.73
C GLY A 682 2.18 33.82 6.21
N GLN A 683 3.20 34.54 5.72
CA GLN A 683 3.46 34.73 4.27
C GLN A 683 4.61 33.86 3.74
N GLN A 684 5.27 33.08 4.59
CA GLN A 684 6.34 32.18 4.19
C GLN A 684 5.76 30.81 3.89
N GLU A 685 6.14 30.23 2.75
CA GLU A 685 5.69 28.93 2.28
C GLU A 685 6.92 28.06 2.01
N GLU A 686 6.91 26.83 2.54
CA GLU A 686 7.92 25.81 2.29
C GLU A 686 7.26 24.58 1.68
N SER A 687 7.89 24.04 0.64
CA SER A 687 7.36 22.97 -0.20
C SER A 687 8.41 21.90 -0.46
N THR A 688 7.98 20.63 -0.50
CA THR A 688 8.83 19.51 -0.94
C THR A 688 9.11 19.59 -2.44
N GLU A 689 10.11 18.84 -2.92
CA GLU A 689 10.27 18.64 -4.36
C GLU A 689 9.04 17.93 -4.96
N PHE A 690 8.78 18.19 -6.24
CA PHE A 690 7.70 17.51 -6.97
C PHE A 690 8.12 16.09 -7.30
N ILE A 691 7.43 15.11 -6.72
CA ILE A 691 7.65 13.70 -7.00
C ILE A 691 6.77 13.29 -8.16
N LYS A 692 7.37 13.03 -9.32
CA LYS A 692 6.62 12.59 -10.50
C LYS A 692 6.09 11.17 -10.32
N ILE A 693 4.79 10.98 -10.51
CA ILE A 693 4.13 9.68 -10.40
C ILE A 693 3.45 9.27 -11.70
N ALA A 694 3.13 7.98 -11.84
CA ALA A 694 2.31 7.50 -12.94
C ALA A 694 0.86 7.96 -12.75
N GLN A 695 0.15 8.28 -13.83
CA GLN A 695 -1.23 8.76 -13.70
C GLN A 695 -2.16 7.67 -13.16
N GLY A 696 -3.02 8.02 -12.21
CA GLY A 696 -4.01 7.10 -11.65
C GLY A 696 -3.43 6.07 -10.68
N THR A 697 -2.14 6.16 -10.34
CA THR A 697 -1.58 5.31 -9.29
C THR A 697 -1.99 5.83 -7.92
N ARG A 698 -2.13 4.88 -7.00
CA ARG A 698 -2.46 5.14 -5.60
C ARG A 698 -1.18 5.33 -4.80
N HIS A 699 -1.21 6.30 -3.91
CA HIS A 699 -0.10 6.62 -3.02
C HIS A 699 -0.63 6.86 -1.61
N THR A 700 0.21 6.54 -0.63
CA THR A 700 -0.05 6.81 0.78
C THR A 700 0.68 8.08 1.17
N LEU A 701 -0.06 9.10 1.55
CA LEU A 701 0.46 10.40 2.00
C LEU A 701 0.35 10.44 3.51
N ARG A 702 1.48 10.62 4.21
CA ARG A 702 1.53 10.70 5.66
C ARG A 702 2.16 12.01 6.10
N ILE A 703 1.60 12.60 7.15
CA ILE A 703 2.07 13.82 7.81
C ILE A 703 2.24 13.49 9.28
N GLU A 704 3.43 13.68 9.82
CA GLU A 704 3.71 13.58 11.25
C GLU A 704 3.91 14.97 11.83
N ILE A 705 3.18 15.26 12.89
CA ILE A 705 3.18 16.51 13.64
C ILE A 705 3.76 16.21 15.01
N ILE A 706 4.99 16.68 15.25
CA ILE A 706 5.71 16.47 16.50
C ILE A 706 5.66 17.80 17.27
N PRO A 707 4.81 17.91 18.31
CA PRO A 707 4.66 19.14 19.08
C PRO A 707 5.92 19.40 19.92
N GLY A 708 6.26 20.67 20.12
CA GLY A 708 7.42 21.09 20.91
C GLY A 708 8.12 22.33 20.35
N PRO A 709 9.16 22.82 21.03
CA PRO A 709 10.07 23.84 20.51
C PRO A 709 11.34 23.18 19.93
N PRO A 710 11.50 23.03 18.60
CA PRO A 710 10.61 23.48 17.53
C PRO A 710 9.49 22.49 17.19
N LEU A 711 8.40 22.99 16.60
CA LEU A 711 7.32 22.17 16.05
C LEU A 711 7.88 21.49 14.82
N ASN A 712 7.85 20.17 14.75
CA ASN A 712 8.36 19.46 13.58
C ASN A 712 7.20 18.90 12.75
N ILE A 713 7.24 19.15 11.44
CA ILE A 713 6.31 18.56 10.47
C ILE A 713 7.10 17.69 9.50
N VAL A 714 6.84 16.39 9.52
CA VAL A 714 7.47 15.41 8.62
C VAL A 714 6.44 14.95 7.59
N TYR A 715 6.82 14.98 6.32
CA TYR A 715 6.02 14.48 5.22
C TYR A 715 6.62 13.18 4.69
N MET A 716 5.75 12.19 4.48
CA MET A 716 6.13 10.92 3.89
C MET A 716 5.21 10.54 2.74
N VAL A 717 5.79 9.88 1.74
CA VAL A 717 5.07 9.28 0.61
C VAL A 717 5.47 7.83 0.53
N ASP A 718 4.48 6.94 0.59
CA ASP A 718 4.67 5.49 0.55
C ASP A 718 5.70 4.98 1.57
N GLY A 719 5.78 5.65 2.73
CA GLY A 719 6.69 5.33 3.83
C GLY A 719 8.08 5.99 3.75
N GLU A 720 8.41 6.67 2.66
CA GLU A 720 9.66 7.41 2.52
C GLU A 720 9.50 8.86 2.99
N ILE A 721 10.44 9.36 3.80
CA ILE A 721 10.46 10.78 4.22
C ILE A 721 10.86 11.63 3.02
N ILE A 722 9.98 12.57 2.66
CA ILE A 722 10.18 13.50 1.54
C ILE A 722 10.35 14.96 2.00
N GLY A 723 10.08 15.23 3.28
CA GLY A 723 10.31 16.53 3.91
C GLY A 723 10.31 16.41 5.44
N ASP A 724 11.19 17.15 6.10
CA ASP A 724 11.34 17.23 7.56
C ASP A 724 11.58 18.70 7.93
N PHE A 725 10.55 19.37 8.43
CA PHE A 725 10.48 20.82 8.54
C PHE A 725 10.30 21.28 9.99
N LYS A 726 11.25 22.10 10.47
CA LYS A 726 11.27 22.63 11.83
C LYS A 726 10.74 24.05 11.87
N ILE A 727 9.57 24.22 12.49
CA ILE A 727 8.89 25.49 12.65
C ILE A 727 9.15 26.04 14.04
N LEU A 728 9.50 27.33 14.14
CA LEU A 728 9.67 27.99 15.43
C LEU A 728 8.34 27.99 16.19
N SER A 729 8.32 27.30 17.33
CA SER A 729 7.20 27.26 18.27
C SER A 729 7.74 27.41 19.70
N THR A 730 6.93 27.97 20.59
CA THR A 730 7.21 28.07 22.03
C THR A 730 6.34 27.13 22.87
N GLU A 731 5.35 26.48 22.24
CA GLU A 731 4.35 25.65 22.90
C GLU A 731 4.72 24.16 22.77
N ASN A 732 4.42 23.38 23.81
CA ASN A 732 4.56 21.91 23.79
C ASN A 732 3.29 21.21 23.31
N THR A 733 2.25 21.97 23.00
CA THR A 733 0.94 21.51 22.52
C THR A 733 0.58 22.29 21.27
N VAL A 734 0.00 21.61 20.30
CA VAL A 734 -0.43 22.19 19.03
C VAL A 734 -1.95 22.20 18.99
N HIS A 735 -2.56 23.37 18.79
CA HIS A 735 -4.00 23.50 18.63
C HIS A 735 -4.39 23.13 17.21
N VAL A 736 -5.32 22.18 17.04
CA VAL A 736 -5.75 21.76 15.71
C VAL A 736 -7.07 22.45 15.35
N GLU A 737 -7.01 23.32 14.34
CA GLU A 737 -8.19 24.03 13.83
C GLU A 737 -8.97 23.16 12.84
N SER A 738 -8.27 22.50 11.92
CA SER A 738 -8.91 21.63 10.94
C SER A 738 -8.00 20.56 10.36
N PHE A 739 -8.62 19.46 10.01
CA PHE A 739 -8.08 18.37 9.22
C PHE A 739 -9.13 17.99 8.18
N SER A 740 -8.77 17.93 6.91
CA SER A 740 -9.70 17.61 5.84
C SER A 740 -9.05 16.89 4.68
N ILE A 741 -9.79 15.94 4.11
CA ILE A 741 -9.49 15.41 2.78
C ILE A 741 -10.25 16.23 1.76
N SER A 742 -9.59 16.65 0.67
CA SER A 742 -10.25 17.45 -0.36
C SER A 742 -9.76 17.13 -1.76
N SER A 743 -10.66 17.27 -2.73
CA SER A 743 -10.37 17.33 -4.15
C SER A 743 -10.72 18.74 -4.65
N GLY A 744 -9.85 19.35 -5.45
CA GLY A 744 -10.12 20.67 -6.01
C GLY A 744 -9.04 21.17 -6.97
N CYS A 745 -9.30 22.34 -7.56
CA CYS A 745 -8.33 23.01 -8.43
C CYS A 745 -8.23 24.49 -8.03
N SER A 746 -7.04 24.93 -7.60
CA SER A 746 -6.75 26.33 -7.24
C SER A 746 -5.53 26.86 -8.00
N GLY A 747 -5.61 28.12 -8.45
CA GLY A 747 -4.47 28.87 -9.02
C GLY A 747 -4.22 28.67 -10.52
N GLY A 748 -2.99 28.96 -10.96
CA GLY A 748 -2.59 29.02 -12.39
C GLY A 748 -2.54 27.69 -13.14
N GLY A 749 -2.71 26.55 -12.43
CA GLY A 749 -2.72 25.20 -13.02
C GLY A 749 -4.08 24.78 -13.62
N CYS A 750 -5.15 25.52 -13.32
CA CYS A 750 -6.47 25.28 -13.89
C CYS A 750 -6.55 25.95 -15.28
N ILE A 751 -5.91 25.35 -16.29
CA ILE A 751 -5.78 25.96 -17.62
C ILE A 751 -7.10 25.86 -18.42
N ASP A 752 -7.95 24.88 -18.12
CA ASP A 752 -9.17 24.62 -18.89
C ASP A 752 -10.40 25.27 -18.22
N LYS A 753 -11.04 26.20 -18.92
CA LYS A 753 -12.31 26.85 -18.49
C LYS A 753 -13.54 25.97 -18.78
N ASN A 754 -13.35 24.79 -19.35
CA ASN A 754 -14.42 23.81 -19.56
C ASN A 754 -14.50 22.84 -18.37
N PRO A 755 -15.70 22.61 -17.81
CA PRO A 755 -15.86 21.74 -16.64
C PRO A 755 -15.56 20.28 -17.04
N ARG A 756 -14.36 19.81 -16.72
CA ARG A 756 -14.13 18.38 -16.49
C ARG A 756 -14.24 18.16 -15.00
N THR A 757 -15.11 17.26 -14.60
CA THR A 757 -15.23 16.83 -13.20
C THR A 757 -13.90 16.20 -12.78
N LEU A 758 -13.23 16.83 -11.82
CA LEU A 758 -12.08 16.31 -11.11
C LEU A 758 -12.57 15.21 -10.17
N THR A 759 -12.10 13.99 -10.41
CA THR A 759 -12.44 12.83 -9.60
C THR A 759 -11.19 12.36 -8.85
N GLY A 760 -11.27 12.36 -7.52
CA GLY A 760 -10.27 11.70 -6.70
C GLY A 760 -10.89 10.58 -5.85
N TYR A 761 -10.05 9.64 -5.48
CA TYR A 761 -10.43 8.42 -4.76
C TYR A 761 -9.61 8.31 -3.47
N VAL A 762 -10.27 8.08 -2.34
CA VAL A 762 -9.63 7.85 -1.03
C VAL A 762 -9.99 6.45 -0.54
N ASP A 763 -8.97 5.63 -0.28
CA ASP A 763 -9.14 4.26 0.18
C ASP A 763 -9.27 4.19 1.70
N TYR A 764 -8.46 4.94 2.43
CA TYR A 764 -8.60 5.09 3.87
C TYR A 764 -8.00 6.39 4.37
N VAL A 765 -8.44 6.79 5.56
CA VAL A 765 -7.82 7.83 6.38
C VAL A 765 -7.58 7.26 7.76
N ARG A 766 -6.41 7.54 8.36
CA ARG A 766 -6.11 7.21 9.75
C ARG A 766 -5.28 8.27 10.43
N MET A 767 -5.47 8.42 11.74
CA MET A 767 -4.70 9.35 12.56
C MET A 767 -4.71 8.95 14.03
N GLY A 768 -3.67 9.35 14.73
CA GLY A 768 -3.47 9.06 16.15
C GLY A 768 -2.10 9.49 16.63
N ALA A 769 -1.81 9.21 17.90
CA ALA A 769 -0.44 9.36 18.40
C ALA A 769 0.48 8.38 17.67
N ILE A 770 1.70 8.81 17.34
CA ILE A 770 2.71 7.97 16.67
C ILE A 770 3.09 6.76 17.55
N GLU A 771 3.06 6.95 18.87
CA GLU A 771 3.35 5.91 19.86
C GLU A 771 2.32 4.76 19.83
N ASP A 772 1.09 5.07 19.41
CA ASP A 772 0.00 4.11 19.25
C ASP A 772 -0.08 3.55 17.81
N ASP A 773 0.85 3.92 16.91
CA ASP A 773 0.88 3.41 15.54
C ASP A 773 1.55 2.02 15.50
N PRO A 774 0.79 0.94 15.21
CA PRO A 774 1.38 -0.38 15.11
C PRO A 774 2.34 -0.42 13.91
N VAL A 775 3.59 -0.81 14.15
CA VAL A 775 4.61 -0.99 13.08
C VAL A 775 4.13 -2.05 12.08
N ILE A 776 3.32 -3.01 12.53
CA ILE A 776 2.58 -3.95 11.67
C ILE A 776 1.19 -4.17 12.23
N TYR A 777 0.15 -3.97 11.41
CA TYR A 777 -1.22 -4.41 11.67
C TYR A 777 -1.75 -5.16 10.45
N ASP A 778 -2.31 -6.35 10.66
CA ASP A 778 -3.09 -7.05 9.64
C ASP A 778 -4.35 -7.67 10.25
N GLY A 779 -5.51 -7.13 9.86
CA GLY A 779 -6.83 -7.64 10.26
C GLY A 779 -7.44 -8.61 9.25
N PHE A 780 -6.73 -8.98 8.18
CA PHE A 780 -7.19 -9.96 7.17
C PHE A 780 -8.53 -9.66 6.47
N GLU A 781 -9.02 -8.41 6.54
CA GLU A 781 -10.30 -8.00 5.93
C GLU A 781 -10.18 -7.63 4.43
N ASN A 782 -8.98 -7.77 3.85
CA ASN A 782 -8.76 -7.50 2.44
C ASN A 782 -9.34 -8.60 1.55
N THR A 783 -10.53 -8.35 1.03
CA THR A 783 -11.26 -9.27 0.16
C THR A 783 -10.54 -9.61 -1.15
N SER A 784 -9.58 -8.79 -1.60
CA SER A 784 -8.75 -9.10 -2.79
C SER A 784 -7.82 -10.31 -2.56
N PHE A 785 -7.62 -10.71 -1.30
CA PHE A 785 -6.89 -11.90 -0.90
C PHE A 785 -7.81 -13.04 -0.43
N ALA A 786 -9.13 -12.98 -0.62
CA ALA A 786 -10.01 -14.10 -0.31
C ALA A 786 -9.52 -15.40 -0.99
N GLY A 787 -9.36 -16.47 -0.20
CA GLY A 787 -8.81 -17.77 -0.64
C GLY A 787 -7.27 -17.83 -0.76
N LYS A 788 -6.54 -16.77 -0.38
CA LYS A 788 -5.07 -16.71 -0.33
C LYS A 788 -4.60 -15.81 0.82
N PHE A 789 -3.29 -15.67 1.04
CA PHE A 789 -2.76 -14.64 1.93
C PHE A 789 -2.11 -13.51 1.12
N ASP A 790 -1.91 -12.35 1.74
CA ASP A 790 -1.24 -11.20 1.12
C ASP A 790 0.27 -11.45 1.00
N PRO A 791 0.83 -11.66 -0.21
CA PRO A 791 2.25 -11.95 -0.40
C PRO A 791 3.14 -10.72 -0.24
N ALA A 792 2.59 -9.51 -0.10
CA ALA A 792 3.34 -8.31 0.24
C ALA A 792 3.60 -8.21 1.75
N LYS A 793 2.71 -8.79 2.56
CA LYS A 793 2.82 -8.80 4.03
C LYS A 793 3.39 -10.11 4.57
N TRP A 794 3.13 -11.24 3.91
CA TRP A 794 3.41 -12.57 4.43
C TRP A 794 4.18 -13.43 3.43
N ALA A 795 5.13 -14.20 3.95
CA ALA A 795 5.80 -15.26 3.23
C ALA A 795 5.80 -16.53 4.07
N TYR A 796 5.82 -17.70 3.44
CA TYR A 796 6.07 -18.93 4.19
C TYR A 796 7.43 -18.85 4.88
N LEU A 797 7.47 -19.19 6.17
CA LEU A 797 8.72 -19.35 6.89
C LEU A 797 9.53 -20.47 6.18
N PRO A 798 10.81 -20.26 5.84
CA PRO A 798 11.59 -21.24 5.08
C PRO A 798 11.55 -22.64 5.71
N GLY A 799 11.28 -23.67 4.91
CA GLY A 799 11.14 -25.05 5.39
C GLY A 799 9.81 -25.38 6.11
N HIS A 800 8.90 -24.42 6.27
CA HIS A 800 7.61 -24.58 6.95
C HIS A 800 6.43 -24.39 5.98
N HIS A 801 6.56 -24.92 4.75
CA HIS A 801 5.48 -24.97 3.77
C HIS A 801 5.24 -26.42 3.36
N TYR A 802 4.03 -26.92 3.60
CA TYR A 802 3.61 -28.26 3.20
C TYR A 802 2.50 -28.15 2.13
N PRO A 803 2.55 -28.97 1.06
CA PRO A 803 1.57 -28.88 -0.05
C PRO A 803 0.11 -29.15 0.37
N ASP A 804 -0.09 -29.90 1.45
CA ASP A 804 -1.40 -30.37 1.90
C ASP A 804 -2.06 -29.44 2.95
N GLY A 805 -1.35 -28.38 3.39
CA GLY A 805 -1.86 -27.40 4.33
C GLY A 805 -2.15 -26.06 3.65
N SER A 806 -3.25 -25.43 4.01
CA SER A 806 -3.68 -24.14 3.47
C SER A 806 -3.63 -23.04 4.53
N MET A 807 -3.05 -21.91 4.13
CA MET A 807 -3.15 -20.64 4.86
C MET A 807 -3.82 -19.65 3.91
N TYR A 808 -4.99 -19.14 4.28
CA TYR A 808 -5.77 -18.28 3.40
C TYR A 808 -6.68 -17.34 4.19
N GLN A 809 -7.08 -16.24 3.56
CA GLN A 809 -7.99 -15.26 4.14
C GLN A 809 -9.42 -15.54 3.69
N GLU A 810 -10.37 -15.48 4.62
CA GLU A 810 -11.81 -15.55 4.34
C GLU A 810 -12.57 -14.85 5.47
N ASP A 811 -13.59 -14.07 5.14
CA ASP A 811 -14.44 -13.34 6.10
C ASP A 811 -13.69 -12.56 7.20
N GLY A 812 -12.64 -11.83 6.81
CA GLY A 812 -11.88 -10.98 7.74
C GLY A 812 -10.99 -11.75 8.72
N LYS A 813 -10.59 -12.99 8.38
CA LYS A 813 -9.75 -13.83 9.22
C LYS A 813 -8.68 -14.51 8.39
N MET A 814 -7.53 -14.73 8.99
CA MET A 814 -6.57 -15.71 8.48
C MET A 814 -6.99 -17.09 8.98
N ILE A 815 -7.18 -18.02 8.05
CA ILE A 815 -7.53 -19.41 8.32
C ILE A 815 -6.31 -20.27 8.07
N PHE A 816 -5.97 -21.05 9.08
CA PHE A 816 -5.05 -22.18 8.95
C PHE A 816 -5.88 -23.46 8.90
N GLU A 817 -5.70 -24.27 7.87
CA GLU A 817 -6.36 -25.57 7.76
C GLU A 817 -5.37 -26.63 7.25
N GLN A 818 -5.28 -27.75 7.96
CA GLN A 818 -4.41 -28.85 7.58
C GLN A 818 -5.00 -30.18 8.01
N ASN A 819 -4.92 -31.18 7.12
CA ASN A 819 -5.38 -32.55 7.36
C ASN A 819 -4.24 -33.55 7.16
N GLY A 820 -4.23 -34.64 7.92
CA GLY A 820 -3.32 -35.76 7.72
C GLY A 820 -2.78 -36.40 9.01
N THR A 821 -1.77 -37.25 8.84
CA THR A 821 -1.04 -37.90 9.93
C THR A 821 0.44 -37.49 9.89
N GLY A 822 1.06 -37.41 11.07
CA GLY A 822 2.47 -37.02 11.23
C GLY A 822 2.66 -35.58 11.70
N ASP A 823 3.90 -35.28 12.09
CA ASP A 823 4.32 -34.04 12.73
C ASP A 823 4.66 -32.98 11.68
N ARG A 824 3.77 -31.99 11.46
CA ARG A 824 3.90 -31.00 10.37
C ARG A 824 3.59 -29.58 10.84
N TRP A 825 4.42 -28.63 10.46
CA TRP A 825 4.34 -27.24 10.89
C TRP A 825 4.24 -26.31 9.68
N GLN A 826 3.31 -25.38 9.71
CA GLN A 826 3.15 -24.41 8.63
C GLN A 826 2.96 -23.02 9.20
N PHE A 827 3.87 -22.13 8.82
CA PHE A 827 3.95 -20.78 9.36
C PHE A 827 4.13 -19.76 8.25
N LEU A 828 3.41 -18.65 8.37
CA LEU A 828 3.66 -17.43 7.63
C LEU A 828 4.49 -16.50 8.51
N LYS A 829 5.67 -16.11 8.03
CA LYS A 829 6.44 -14.99 8.58
C LYS A 829 6.01 -13.69 7.92
N GLY A 830 6.02 -12.58 8.64
CA GLY A 830 5.76 -11.30 7.98
C GLY A 830 7.02 -10.71 7.35
N ILE A 831 6.84 -10.15 6.16
CA ILE A 831 7.92 -9.67 5.28
C ILE A 831 8.45 -8.29 5.73
N ALA A 832 7.62 -7.47 6.38
CA ALA A 832 7.97 -6.11 6.77
C ALA A 832 8.90 -5.99 8.01
N VAL A 833 9.42 -7.11 8.55
CA VAL A 833 10.21 -7.12 9.81
C VAL A 833 11.72 -7.21 9.61
N ASP A 834 12.19 -7.27 8.37
CA ASP A 834 13.63 -7.14 8.09
C ASP A 834 14.20 -5.74 8.49
N SER A 835 13.35 -4.78 8.89
CA SER A 835 13.73 -3.41 9.26
C SER A 835 13.44 -2.96 10.71
N TYR A 836 12.60 -3.65 11.51
CA TYR A 836 12.21 -3.22 12.87
C TYR A 836 11.73 -4.39 13.74
N PRO A 837 12.03 -4.49 15.06
CA PRO A 837 12.47 -3.42 15.96
C PRO A 837 13.83 -3.65 16.62
N LYS A 838 14.68 -2.62 16.64
CA LYS A 838 15.90 -2.55 17.48
C LYS A 838 15.58 -2.27 18.97
N THR A 839 14.31 -2.25 19.34
CA THR A 839 13.75 -1.84 20.64
C THR A 839 12.76 -2.88 21.17
N SER A 840 12.30 -2.71 22.40
CA SER A 840 11.22 -3.51 23.00
C SER A 840 9.95 -3.48 22.12
N ALA A 841 9.14 -4.53 22.11
CA ALA A 841 7.90 -4.61 21.32
C ALA A 841 6.87 -5.59 21.90
N ILE A 842 5.59 -5.38 21.61
CA ILE A 842 4.48 -6.31 21.86
C ILE A 842 4.06 -6.95 20.54
N LEU A 843 4.07 -8.27 20.49
CA LEU A 843 3.41 -9.05 19.45
C LEU A 843 2.07 -9.55 20.00
N GLU A 844 0.96 -9.12 19.41
CA GLU A 844 -0.38 -9.50 19.83
C GLU A 844 -1.17 -10.08 18.67
N SER A 845 -1.95 -11.12 18.95
CA SER A 845 -2.94 -11.66 18.02
C SER A 845 -4.11 -12.29 18.77
N LYS A 846 -5.30 -12.22 18.16
CA LYS A 846 -6.48 -12.91 18.67
C LYS A 846 -6.78 -14.14 17.83
N LEU A 847 -6.86 -15.30 18.48
CA LEU A 847 -6.97 -16.60 17.80
C LEU A 847 -7.94 -17.56 18.48
N LYS A 848 -8.44 -18.53 17.71
CA LYS A 848 -9.31 -19.63 18.18
C LYS A 848 -9.21 -20.87 17.29
N LEU A 849 -9.56 -22.03 17.83
CA LEU A 849 -9.71 -23.28 17.08
C LEU A 849 -11.15 -23.51 16.63
N ASP A 850 -11.32 -24.19 15.50
CA ASP A 850 -12.61 -24.75 15.12
C ASP A 850 -13.04 -25.84 16.14
N SER A 851 -14.35 -25.92 16.40
CA SER A 851 -14.92 -26.86 17.37
C SER A 851 -14.72 -28.34 17.03
N GLU A 852 -14.44 -28.67 15.76
CA GLU A 852 -14.27 -30.05 15.29
C GLU A 852 -12.81 -30.56 15.32
N VAL A 853 -11.85 -29.71 15.69
CA VAL A 853 -10.41 -30.01 15.65
C VAL A 853 -10.00 -31.06 16.67
N LYS A 854 -9.20 -32.05 16.24
CA LYS A 854 -8.62 -33.07 17.13
C LYS A 854 -7.17 -33.40 16.74
N GLY A 855 -6.21 -32.69 17.32
CA GLY A 855 -4.80 -33.11 17.28
C GLY A 855 -3.80 -32.16 16.60
N GLY A 856 -4.07 -30.86 16.58
CA GLY A 856 -3.06 -29.86 16.20
C GLY A 856 -3.26 -28.54 16.94
N ASP A 857 -2.31 -27.63 16.79
CA ASP A 857 -2.19 -26.39 17.54
C ASP A 857 -2.16 -25.20 16.57
N ILE A 858 -2.67 -24.04 17.00
CA ILE A 858 -2.42 -22.75 16.33
C ILE A 858 -1.57 -21.85 17.22
N GLN A 859 -0.64 -21.13 16.61
CA GLN A 859 0.48 -20.53 17.30
C GLN A 859 0.81 -19.13 16.77
N LEU A 860 1.12 -18.25 17.72
CA LEU A 860 1.83 -17.00 17.57
C LEU A 860 3.29 -17.23 17.97
N ARG A 861 4.23 -16.87 17.11
CA ARG A 861 5.66 -17.13 17.28
C ARG A 861 6.47 -15.84 17.12
N PHE A 862 7.42 -15.65 18.02
CA PHE A 862 8.50 -14.66 17.92
C PHE A 862 9.84 -15.38 18.00
N GLN A 863 10.72 -15.19 17.03
CA GLN A 863 12.01 -15.85 16.94
C GLN A 863 13.11 -14.82 16.66
N ASN A 864 14.23 -14.88 17.36
CA ASN A 864 15.45 -14.15 16.99
C ASN A 864 16.65 -15.11 17.00
N LYS A 865 17.88 -14.61 16.80
CA LYS A 865 19.09 -15.46 16.79
C LYS A 865 19.33 -16.22 18.11
N ASN A 866 18.84 -15.72 19.23
CA ASN A 866 19.19 -16.17 20.58
C ASN A 866 18.01 -16.87 21.30
N GLY A 867 16.80 -16.85 20.73
CA GLY A 867 15.63 -17.39 21.40
C GLY A 867 14.37 -17.45 20.54
N LEU A 868 13.45 -18.29 21.00
CA LEU A 868 12.15 -18.56 20.42
C LEU A 868 11.09 -18.44 21.51
N ALA A 869 10.06 -17.64 21.28
CA ALA A 869 8.91 -17.47 22.15
C ALA A 869 7.63 -17.84 21.38
N VAL A 870 6.76 -18.64 22.00
CA VAL A 870 5.54 -19.18 21.38
C VAL A 870 4.39 -19.09 22.34
N CYS A 871 3.24 -18.63 21.86
CA CYS A 871 1.96 -18.73 22.53
C CYS A 871 0.91 -19.32 21.57
N GLY A 872 -0.03 -20.11 22.06
CA GLY A 872 -1.01 -20.74 21.18
C GLY A 872 -2.11 -21.51 21.89
N ILE A 873 -3.00 -22.11 21.09
CA ILE A 873 -4.06 -22.99 21.54
C ILE A 873 -3.79 -24.39 20.97
N SER A 874 -3.79 -25.40 21.84
CA SER A 874 -3.66 -26.80 21.46
C SER A 874 -5.03 -27.48 21.38
N GLY A 875 -5.33 -28.05 20.22
CA GLY A 875 -6.47 -28.94 20.01
C GLY A 875 -6.21 -30.37 20.45
N SER A 876 -5.00 -30.70 20.92
CA SER A 876 -4.66 -32.03 21.41
C SER A 876 -5.09 -32.24 22.86
N ASP A 877 -4.97 -31.21 23.70
CA ASP A 877 -5.37 -31.24 25.10
C ASP A 877 -6.35 -30.12 25.50
N SER A 878 -6.85 -29.37 24.52
CA SER A 878 -7.83 -28.28 24.67
C SER A 878 -7.39 -27.21 25.66
N ARG A 879 -6.14 -26.78 25.56
CA ARG A 879 -5.54 -25.75 26.43
C ARG A 879 -4.82 -24.69 25.63
N ALA A 880 -4.78 -23.50 26.19
CA ALA A 880 -3.84 -22.48 25.74
C ALA A 880 -2.51 -22.67 26.46
N TYR A 881 -1.42 -22.29 25.79
CA TYR A 881 -0.08 -22.47 26.31
C TYR A 881 0.85 -21.36 25.84
N CYS A 882 1.87 -21.09 26.64
CA CYS A 882 2.99 -20.23 26.26
C CYS A 882 4.31 -20.84 26.73
N TRP A 883 5.31 -20.79 25.88
CA TRP A 883 6.65 -21.30 26.16
C TRP A 883 7.73 -20.48 25.47
N CYS A 884 8.95 -20.60 25.99
CA CYS A 884 10.14 -20.03 25.39
C CYS A 884 11.28 -21.06 25.38
N ASP A 885 12.14 -20.96 24.37
CA ASP A 885 13.44 -21.62 24.29
C ASP A 885 14.50 -20.53 24.12
N MET A 886 15.52 -20.54 24.99
CA MET A 886 16.65 -19.62 24.90
C MET A 886 17.96 -20.42 24.94
N ASP A 887 18.85 -20.20 23.97
CA ASP A 887 20.11 -20.95 23.81
C ASP A 887 19.96 -22.50 23.80
N GLY A 888 18.82 -23.03 23.32
CA GLY A 888 18.56 -24.48 23.26
C GLY A 888 18.08 -25.09 24.58
N HIS A 889 17.59 -24.27 25.49
CA HIS A 889 16.99 -24.67 26.76
C HIS A 889 15.53 -24.18 26.84
N HIS A 890 14.61 -25.09 27.12
CA HIS A 890 13.20 -24.77 27.40
C HIS A 890 13.03 -24.23 28.83
N TYR A 891 12.54 -22.99 28.98
CA TYR A 891 12.46 -22.32 30.29
C TYR A 891 11.04 -22.16 30.86
N LEU A 892 9.98 -22.29 30.05
CA LEU A 892 8.58 -22.16 30.47
C LEU A 892 7.70 -23.05 29.58
N ASP A 893 6.76 -23.85 30.11
CA ASP A 893 5.67 -24.53 29.39
C ASP A 893 4.42 -24.47 30.28
N GLU A 894 3.85 -23.28 30.38
CA GLU A 894 2.62 -23.09 31.17
C GLU A 894 1.40 -23.36 30.28
N ARG A 895 0.53 -24.26 30.75
CA ARG A 895 -0.74 -24.61 30.11
C ARG A 895 -1.90 -24.23 31.00
N PHE A 896 -2.90 -23.59 30.42
CA PHE A 896 -4.07 -23.10 31.15
C PHE A 896 -5.36 -23.42 30.41
N SER A 897 -6.43 -23.60 31.18
CA SER A 897 -7.75 -23.96 30.68
C SER A 897 -8.42 -22.74 30.05
N VAL A 898 -8.77 -22.86 28.77
CA VAL A 898 -9.56 -21.88 28.01
C VAL A 898 -10.62 -22.62 27.20
N ASN A 899 -11.65 -21.93 26.75
CA ASN A 899 -12.58 -22.51 25.77
C ASN A 899 -11.98 -22.32 24.38
N THR A 900 -11.38 -23.37 23.81
CA THR A 900 -10.60 -23.27 22.57
C THR A 900 -11.40 -22.82 21.35
N SER A 901 -12.74 -22.86 21.40
CA SER A 901 -13.63 -22.38 20.34
C SER A 901 -14.06 -20.91 20.50
N ASP A 902 -13.78 -20.30 21.65
CA ASP A 902 -13.92 -18.87 21.87
C ASP A 902 -12.67 -18.12 21.41
N TRP A 903 -12.81 -16.82 21.16
CA TRP A 903 -11.68 -15.98 20.81
C TRP A 903 -10.90 -15.57 22.05
N HIS A 904 -9.58 -15.76 22.00
CA HIS A 904 -8.65 -15.37 23.04
C HIS A 904 -7.54 -14.49 22.49
N VAL A 905 -7.13 -13.48 23.25
CA VAL A 905 -6.05 -12.54 22.88
C VAL A 905 -4.74 -13.05 23.49
N PHE A 906 -3.70 -13.18 22.67
CA PHE A 906 -2.37 -13.63 23.09
C PHE A 906 -1.34 -12.54 22.83
N ASN A 907 -0.55 -12.23 23.86
CA ASN A 907 0.52 -11.23 23.80
C ASN A 907 1.87 -11.87 24.16
N ILE A 908 2.87 -11.60 23.32
CA ILE A 908 4.29 -11.83 23.59
C ILE A 908 4.95 -10.45 23.65
N GLU A 909 5.20 -9.96 24.86
CA GLU A 909 5.94 -8.73 25.09
C GLU A 909 7.44 -9.07 25.13
N TYR A 910 8.24 -8.36 24.35
CA TYR A 910 9.69 -8.50 24.28
C TYR A 910 10.34 -7.22 24.77
N GLU A 911 11.22 -7.33 25.78
CA GLU A 911 11.90 -6.19 26.38
C GLU A 911 13.42 -6.24 26.14
N GLN A 912 13.98 -5.08 25.75
CA GLN A 912 15.42 -4.83 25.60
C GLN A 912 15.94 -3.91 26.71
N PRO A 913 17.20 -4.05 27.16
CA PRO A 913 18.22 -5.02 26.71
C PRO A 913 18.14 -6.37 27.45
N THR A 914 17.17 -6.56 28.34
CA THR A 914 17.08 -7.73 29.24
C THR A 914 16.73 -9.03 28.54
N MET A 915 16.32 -8.98 27.26
CA MET A 915 15.83 -10.13 26.50
C MET A 915 14.74 -10.88 27.29
N THR A 916 13.80 -10.12 27.84
CA THR A 916 12.69 -10.67 28.59
C THR A 916 11.48 -10.86 27.69
N TYR A 917 10.92 -12.06 27.68
CA TYR A 917 9.62 -12.36 27.08
C TYR A 917 8.58 -12.42 28.18
N THR A 918 7.56 -11.58 28.14
CA THR A 918 6.40 -11.66 29.02
C THR A 918 5.19 -12.13 28.22
N PHE A 919 4.51 -13.16 28.73
CA PHE A 919 3.37 -13.77 28.08
C PHE A 919 2.08 -13.33 28.75
N ARG A 920 1.10 -12.89 27.96
CA ARG A 920 -0.27 -12.65 28.45
C ARG A 920 -1.30 -13.37 27.60
N VAL A 921 -2.36 -13.83 28.26
CA VAL A 921 -3.58 -14.29 27.58
C VAL A 921 -4.78 -13.63 28.22
N ASP A 922 -5.63 -13.02 27.40
CA ASP A 922 -6.79 -12.21 27.83
C ASP A 922 -6.39 -11.22 28.95
N ASP A 923 -5.32 -10.46 28.69
CA ASP A 923 -4.69 -9.48 29.59
C ASP A 923 -4.10 -10.01 30.90
N ARG A 924 -4.24 -11.31 31.17
CA ARG A 924 -3.61 -11.96 32.32
C ARG A 924 -2.19 -12.38 31.96
N GLN A 925 -1.21 -11.89 32.70
CA GLN A 925 0.16 -12.41 32.61
C GLN A 925 0.18 -13.89 33.05
N VAL A 926 0.59 -14.76 32.14
CA VAL A 926 0.66 -16.22 32.33
C VAL A 926 2.09 -16.73 32.49
N GLY A 927 3.11 -15.89 32.29
CA GLY A 927 4.49 -16.27 32.54
C GLY A 927 5.48 -15.27 31.97
N TYR A 928 6.75 -15.50 32.23
CA TYR A 928 7.84 -14.75 31.61
C TYR A 928 9.12 -15.59 31.52
N CYS A 929 10.02 -15.20 30.62
CA CYS A 929 11.36 -15.77 30.46
C CYS A 929 12.37 -14.65 30.32
N SER A 930 13.51 -14.72 31.02
CA SER A 930 14.56 -13.67 30.94
C SER A 930 15.96 -14.26 30.76
N LEU A 931 16.77 -13.68 29.88
CA LEU A 931 18.19 -14.01 29.69
C LEU A 931 19.07 -13.01 30.45
N PHE A 932 19.62 -13.40 31.60
CA PHE A 932 20.67 -12.61 32.27
C PHE A 932 22.05 -12.96 31.70
N LYS A 933 22.37 -12.45 30.50
CA LYS A 933 23.72 -12.20 29.96
C LYS A 933 23.70 -12.18 28.42
N SER A 934 23.91 -11.01 27.82
CA SER A 934 24.84 -10.92 26.70
C SER A 934 25.46 -9.52 26.68
N ASN A 935 26.78 -9.46 26.49
CA ASN A 935 27.52 -8.22 26.19
C ASN A 935 27.62 -7.99 24.68
N ASP A 936 26.92 -8.81 23.89
CA ASP A 936 26.94 -8.77 22.44
C ASP A 936 25.73 -7.99 21.94
N SER A 937 25.98 -7.07 21.00
CA SER A 937 24.91 -6.34 20.30
C SER A 937 23.93 -7.37 19.72
N PRO A 938 22.62 -7.29 20.00
CA PRO A 938 21.66 -8.22 19.45
C PRO A 938 21.66 -8.07 17.93
N ASP A 939 22.02 -9.13 17.21
CA ASP A 939 21.78 -9.21 15.77
C ASP A 939 20.26 -9.37 15.57
N LEU A 940 19.66 -8.34 15.00
CA LEU A 940 18.26 -7.94 15.18
C LEU A 940 17.29 -8.42 14.09
N LEU A 941 17.60 -9.52 13.40
CA LEU A 941 16.61 -10.18 12.54
C LEU A 941 15.71 -11.04 13.43
N ALA A 942 14.60 -10.45 13.88
CA ALA A 942 13.54 -11.15 14.59
C ALA A 942 12.46 -11.60 13.58
N ASP A 943 12.18 -12.89 13.45
CA ASP A 943 11.04 -13.39 12.68
C ASP A 943 9.81 -13.47 13.60
N PHE A 944 8.75 -12.73 13.26
CA PHE A 944 7.42 -13.01 13.80
C PHE A 944 6.66 -13.89 12.81
N ALA A 945 5.94 -14.88 13.35
CA ALA A 945 5.19 -15.81 12.53
C ALA A 945 3.86 -16.22 13.16
N ILE A 946 2.88 -16.48 12.30
CA ILE A 946 1.60 -17.09 12.66
C ILE A 946 1.42 -18.37 11.86
N GLY A 947 0.73 -19.33 12.44
CA GLY A 947 0.45 -20.58 11.76
C GLY A 947 0.03 -21.66 12.72
N GLY A 948 0.32 -22.90 12.37
CA GLY A 948 -0.03 -24.00 13.23
C GLY A 948 0.81 -25.25 13.02
N TRP A 949 0.57 -26.17 13.94
CA TRP A 949 1.29 -27.41 14.08
C TRP A 949 0.30 -28.56 14.11
N LEU A 950 0.25 -29.35 13.04
CA LEU A 950 -0.52 -30.58 12.99
C LEU A 950 0.30 -31.72 13.62
N ARG A 951 -0.21 -32.34 14.69
CA ARG A 951 0.36 -33.58 15.26
C ARG A 951 -0.38 -34.82 14.75
N SER A 952 -1.71 -34.76 14.63
CA SER A 952 -2.57 -35.84 14.14
C SER A 952 -3.95 -35.35 13.66
N ASN A 953 -4.55 -36.10 12.73
CA ASN A 953 -5.89 -35.94 12.13
C ASN A 953 -6.11 -34.65 11.33
N SER A 954 -6.43 -33.56 12.01
CA SER A 954 -6.81 -32.29 11.40
C SER A 954 -6.65 -31.15 12.40
N VAL A 955 -6.35 -29.97 11.86
CA VAL A 955 -6.34 -28.70 12.59
C VAL A 955 -6.94 -27.64 11.69
N LYS A 956 -7.85 -26.87 12.27
CA LYS A 956 -8.45 -25.69 11.65
C LYS A 956 -8.53 -24.59 12.70
N GLY A 957 -7.91 -23.47 12.43
CA GLY A 957 -7.89 -22.36 13.36
C GLY A 957 -7.88 -21.01 12.66
N TYR A 958 -8.18 -19.99 13.44
CA TYR A 958 -8.50 -18.66 12.94
C TYR A 958 -7.67 -17.63 13.70
N PHE A 959 -7.15 -16.65 12.97
CA PHE A 959 -6.61 -15.42 13.52
C PHE A 959 -7.51 -14.25 13.07
N GLU A 960 -7.99 -13.45 14.01
CA GLU A 960 -8.83 -12.26 13.72
C GLU A 960 -7.96 -11.09 13.27
N TYR A 961 -6.84 -10.86 13.96
CA TYR A 961 -5.85 -9.86 13.58
C TYR A 961 -4.49 -10.23 14.13
N ILE A 962 -3.46 -9.53 13.66
CA ILE A 962 -2.16 -9.47 14.30
C ILE A 962 -1.70 -8.01 14.38
N LYS A 963 -1.06 -7.65 15.49
CA LYS A 963 -0.44 -6.34 15.68
C LYS A 963 0.93 -6.45 16.31
N ILE A 964 1.86 -5.61 15.87
CA ILE A 964 3.18 -5.41 16.47
C ILE A 964 3.30 -3.95 16.88
N VAL A 965 3.49 -3.73 18.17
CA VAL A 965 3.57 -2.39 18.76
C VAL A 965 4.94 -2.22 19.40
N PRO A 966 5.74 -1.20 19.04
CA PRO A 966 6.99 -0.93 19.74
C PRO A 966 6.70 -0.49 21.19
N LEU A 967 7.44 -1.04 22.14
CA LEU A 967 7.45 -0.60 23.55
C LEU A 967 8.54 0.46 23.70
N GLN A 968 8.20 1.59 24.34
CA GLN A 968 9.17 2.63 24.69
C GLN A 968 10.13 2.19 25.80
#